data_AF-A0AAN7VLB2-F1
#
_entry.id   AF-A0AAN7VLB2-F1
#
_cell.length_a   1.000
_cell.length_b   1.000
_cell.length_c   1.000
_cell.angle_alpha   90.00
_cell.angle_beta   90.00
_cell.angle_gamma   90.00
#
_symmetry.space_group_name_H-M   'P 1'
#
loop_
_entity.id
_entity.type
_entity.pdbx_description
1 polymer ?
#
loop_
_entity_poly.entity_id
_entity_poly.type
_entity_poly.pdbx_seq_one_letter_code
_entity_poly.pdbx_strand_id
1 'polypeptide(L)'
;MLQQSLLKVNLVLACHFIQPQNLEIDLKTFATKNEIIDVGTDLKQWYETNVFNKIQTKLEEFAEKDSGWALHEILHLKVNVNSYIPLKGGISTYVKVPHFLAMKRAVINVRNNDNFCFLWAVVSALYPVEHHGDRTSSYPHYSEVLNYGSIQFPIKLSDIKKFEKLNNLTINLFCIKDKNVVPFLLSNNLVSNREPVNLLVLSCNYPNNHAINDTYYHFTWIKNMSALFSKQLSKHRRMKFICNRCLNHFSSNAYLEKHMIHCNEINKCSTRLPNETNKYLEFKHFPYQEKVPFVLYADLESILEKCLDNQNSNTRLCDKHIPFSIAYYLKCSYDDSLSKFRLYRGNDCIQWFVKELESVANWANEIFNTIVPMEPLSRDQNESFENATICHICKKQFQPDDIKVRDHCHLTGKFRNASHQNCNLNYKDAHIIPVVFHNLSGYDSHFIIRELALNIPGEISLLPLNKEKYISFTKSVENTNIKFRFIDSFRFMSSSIDKLSSYLDNEKKVITRLNCNDNDEFNLLVRKGIFPYEYVDSWDKLNESSLPPKDAFYSHLHDEDISDESYAHANKVWDTFNIQTLGQYSDLYLKTDVLLLSDIFENFRLTCLSAYQLDPLHYYTAPGLAFDAMLKITQVKLELLTDIDMALFIERGIRGGVAQCSNRYAKANNKYMYDNNYDPSAQTSYLMYYDVNNLYGKTMGEFLPYGEFSFVDEPNIECILNNPDDSDIGYIIDCDLDYPTELHESHSDLPLAPEHMTPPSSKSKLKKLLLTMYPKT
;
A
#
# COMPACT_ATOMS: atom_id res chain seq x y z
N MET A 1 7.62 3.64 27.10
CA MET A 1 6.89 2.70 26.20
C MET A 1 6.88 1.24 26.69
N LEU A 2 8.03 0.62 27.01
CA LEU A 2 8.15 -0.79 27.45
C LEU A 2 7.20 -1.24 28.59
N GLN A 3 6.77 -0.27 29.40
CA GLN A 3 6.09 -0.43 30.67
C GLN A 3 4.55 -0.58 30.60
N GLN A 4 3.93 -0.49 29.41
CA GLN A 4 2.46 -0.42 29.28
C GLN A 4 1.87 -1.20 28.08
N SER A 5 2.69 -1.90 27.29
CA SER A 5 2.23 -2.57 26.06
C SER A 5 2.94 -3.89 25.80
N LEU A 6 2.20 -4.87 25.28
CA LEU A 6 2.77 -6.15 24.86
C LEU A 6 3.64 -5.86 23.64
N LEU A 7 4.80 -6.51 23.54
CA LEU A 7 5.76 -6.19 22.50
C LEU A 7 5.88 -7.39 21.59
N LYS A 8 5.57 -7.21 20.30
CA LYS A 8 5.91 -8.19 19.29
C LYS A 8 7.31 -7.83 18.80
N VAL A 9 8.27 -8.55 19.37
CA VAL A 9 9.69 -8.28 19.23
C VAL A 9 10.32 -9.33 18.34
N ASN A 10 11.09 -8.88 17.36
CA ASN A 10 12.10 -9.71 16.75
C ASN A 10 13.43 -8.95 16.74
N LEU A 11 14.51 -9.71 16.69
CA LEU A 11 15.84 -9.16 16.57
C LEU A 11 16.41 -9.57 15.23
N VAL A 12 17.16 -8.66 14.63
CA VAL A 12 18.00 -8.93 13.47
C VAL A 12 19.41 -8.58 13.89
N LEU A 13 20.26 -9.60 14.03
CA LEU A 13 21.69 -9.41 14.20
C LEU A 13 22.33 -9.26 12.83
N ALA A 14 23.04 -8.16 12.60
CA ALA A 14 23.85 -7.93 11.41
C ALA A 14 25.33 -8.11 11.78
N CYS A 15 25.99 -9.07 11.13
CA CYS A 15 27.37 -9.46 11.42
C CYS A 15 28.20 -9.54 10.15
N HIS A 16 29.44 -9.08 10.24
CA HIS A 16 30.49 -9.44 9.30
C HIS A 16 31.11 -10.77 9.76
N PHE A 17 31.09 -11.76 8.90
CA PHE A 17 31.80 -13.03 9.07
C PHE A 17 33.06 -13.00 8.20
N ILE A 18 34.18 -13.54 8.67
CA ILE A 18 35.42 -13.71 7.88
C ILE A 18 35.69 -15.19 7.63
N GLN A 19 35.92 -15.61 6.38
CA GLN A 19 36.40 -16.96 6.09
C GLN A 19 37.92 -17.03 6.34
N PRO A 20 38.43 -17.82 7.30
CA PRO A 20 39.84 -17.76 7.72
C PRO A 20 40.85 -18.22 6.65
N GLN A 21 40.36 -18.84 5.57
CA GLN A 21 41.19 -19.44 4.50
C GLN A 21 41.60 -18.43 3.43
N ASN A 22 40.76 -17.42 3.17
CA ASN A 22 40.95 -16.39 2.14
C ASN A 22 40.83 -14.95 2.69
N LEU A 23 40.49 -14.79 3.99
CA LEU A 23 40.23 -13.52 4.68
C LEU A 23 39.06 -12.71 4.07
N GLU A 24 38.19 -13.36 3.30
CA GLU A 24 36.98 -12.75 2.75
C GLU A 24 35.99 -12.45 3.87
N ILE A 25 35.37 -11.27 3.84
CA ILE A 25 34.36 -10.85 4.81
C ILE A 25 32.98 -10.88 4.15
N ASP A 26 31.90 -11.22 4.89
CA ASP A 26 30.52 -11.13 4.40
C ASP A 26 29.51 -10.69 5.46
N LEU A 27 28.59 -9.81 5.07
CA LEU A 27 27.48 -9.34 5.89
C LEU A 27 26.34 -10.36 5.89
N LYS A 28 26.22 -11.12 6.97
CA LYS A 28 25.07 -11.99 7.23
C LYS A 28 24.09 -11.35 8.21
N THR A 29 22.80 -11.43 7.89
CA THR A 29 21.71 -10.96 8.76
C THR A 29 20.89 -12.12 9.32
N PHE A 30 20.95 -12.30 10.64
CA PHE A 30 20.29 -13.38 11.36
C PHE A 30 19.04 -12.85 12.06
N ALA A 31 17.90 -12.95 11.38
CA ALA A 31 16.61 -12.61 11.95
C ALA A 31 16.05 -13.74 12.86
N THR A 32 15.53 -13.35 14.02
CA THR A 32 14.63 -14.19 14.82
C THR A 32 13.18 -14.05 14.35
N LYS A 33 12.34 -15.01 14.70
CA LYS A 33 10.89 -14.92 14.48
C LYS A 33 10.31 -13.79 15.34
N ASN A 34 9.17 -13.26 14.93
CA ASN A 34 8.43 -12.29 15.75
C ASN A 34 7.81 -13.01 16.96
N GLU A 35 8.51 -12.96 18.08
CA GLU A 35 8.07 -13.48 19.36
C GLU A 35 7.33 -12.41 20.17
N ILE A 36 6.65 -12.84 21.22
CA ILE A 36 5.78 -12.02 22.04
C ILE A 36 6.40 -11.91 23.42
N ILE A 37 6.80 -10.71 23.85
CA ILE A 37 7.44 -10.45 25.16
C ILE A 37 6.45 -9.76 26.10
N ASP A 38 6.16 -10.38 27.24
CA ASP A 38 5.33 -9.82 28.31
C ASP A 38 6.13 -9.28 29.54
N VAL A 39 5.46 -8.86 30.62
CA VAL A 39 6.11 -8.31 31.84
C VAL A 39 6.58 -9.43 32.76
N GLY A 40 5.89 -10.58 32.75
CA GLY A 40 6.29 -11.81 33.44
C GLY A 40 7.25 -12.68 32.62
N THR A 41 7.67 -12.21 31.46
CA THR A 41 8.70 -12.86 30.65
C THR A 41 10.03 -12.53 31.27
N ASP A 42 10.69 -13.52 31.87
CA ASP A 42 12.09 -13.43 32.25
C ASP A 42 12.88 -13.05 30.98
N LEU A 43 13.30 -11.79 30.92
CA LEU A 43 13.97 -11.24 29.74
C LEU A 43 15.33 -11.89 29.53
N LYS A 44 15.98 -12.37 30.60
CA LYS A 44 17.26 -13.08 30.51
C LYS A 44 17.05 -14.46 29.93
N GLN A 45 16.14 -15.26 30.48
CA GLN A 45 15.82 -16.60 29.96
C GLN A 45 15.23 -16.52 28.54
N TRP A 46 14.39 -15.52 28.25
CA TRP A 46 13.83 -15.32 26.92
C TRP A 46 14.91 -14.91 25.92
N TYR A 47 15.82 -14.00 26.28
CA TYR A 47 16.96 -13.62 25.45
C TYR A 47 17.85 -14.82 25.19
N GLU A 48 18.26 -15.55 26.25
CA GLU A 48 19.02 -16.79 26.13
C GLU A 48 18.34 -17.78 25.17
N THR A 49 17.06 -18.12 25.40
CA THR A 49 16.39 -19.19 24.64
C THR A 49 15.95 -18.79 23.22
N ASN A 50 15.51 -17.54 23.00
CA ASN A 50 14.86 -17.11 21.76
C ASN A 50 15.68 -16.16 20.91
N VAL A 51 16.75 -15.58 21.48
CA VAL A 51 17.65 -14.66 20.79
C VAL A 51 19.03 -15.30 20.73
N PHE A 52 19.72 -15.37 21.86
CA PHE A 52 21.10 -15.83 21.95
C PHE A 52 21.25 -17.24 21.40
N ASN A 53 20.64 -18.27 21.98
CA ASN A 53 20.75 -19.66 21.51
C ASN A 53 20.29 -19.81 20.05
N LYS A 54 19.19 -19.17 19.62
CA LYS A 54 18.69 -19.28 18.23
C LYS A 54 19.56 -18.56 17.22
N ILE A 55 20.21 -17.47 17.60
CA ILE A 55 21.16 -16.77 16.76
C ILE A 55 22.47 -17.54 16.78
N GLN A 56 23.03 -17.86 17.95
CA GLN A 56 24.21 -18.70 18.14
C GLN A 56 24.14 -20.00 17.34
N THR A 57 23.06 -20.79 17.44
CA THR A 57 22.89 -21.98 16.60
C THR A 57 22.96 -21.65 15.11
N LYS A 58 22.40 -20.52 14.64
CA LYS A 58 22.54 -20.10 13.23
C LYS A 58 23.96 -19.62 12.90
N LEU A 59 24.68 -19.00 13.82
CA LEU A 59 26.07 -18.59 13.64
C LEU A 59 26.98 -19.85 13.58
N GLU A 60 26.74 -20.83 14.46
CA GLU A 60 27.42 -22.12 14.52
C GLU A 60 27.10 -22.99 13.30
N GLU A 61 25.83 -23.10 12.89
CA GLU A 61 25.48 -23.82 11.66
C GLU A 61 26.11 -23.18 10.42
N PHE A 62 26.14 -21.85 10.34
CA PHE A 62 26.80 -21.13 9.26
C PHE A 62 28.34 -21.31 9.27
N ALA A 63 28.95 -21.34 10.47
CA ALA A 63 30.38 -21.54 10.66
C ALA A 63 30.82 -22.99 10.37
N GLU A 64 30.08 -23.98 10.88
CA GLU A 64 30.49 -25.39 10.92
C GLU A 64 29.95 -26.24 9.76
N LYS A 65 28.73 -25.96 9.25
CA LYS A 65 28.07 -26.83 8.25
C LYS A 65 28.20 -26.35 6.82
N ASP A 66 28.03 -25.05 6.58
CA ASP A 66 27.81 -24.55 5.22
C ASP A 66 29.10 -24.13 4.50
N SER A 67 30.01 -23.35 5.11
CA SER A 67 31.19 -22.83 4.39
C SER A 67 32.49 -22.56 5.19
N GLY A 68 32.57 -22.82 6.51
CA GLY A 68 33.82 -22.61 7.28
C GLY A 68 34.14 -21.16 7.68
N TRP A 69 33.11 -20.34 7.93
CA TRP A 69 33.24 -18.91 8.23
C TRP A 69 33.33 -18.64 9.74
N ALA A 70 34.28 -17.79 10.16
CA ALA A 70 34.37 -17.28 11.52
C ALA A 70 33.61 -15.95 11.67
N LEU A 71 33.10 -15.63 12.85
CA LEU A 71 32.53 -14.30 13.11
C LEU A 71 33.68 -13.26 13.19
N HIS A 72 33.60 -12.18 12.43
CA HIS A 72 34.60 -11.09 12.42
C HIS A 72 34.15 -9.92 13.30
N GLU A 73 32.98 -9.35 13.01
CA GLU A 73 32.45 -8.16 13.67
C GLU A 73 30.92 -8.23 13.79
N ILE A 74 30.37 -7.63 14.85
CA ILE A 74 28.94 -7.39 15.01
C ILE A 74 28.66 -5.93 14.66
N LEU A 75 28.04 -5.66 13.51
CA LEU A 75 27.71 -4.29 13.12
C LEU A 75 26.64 -3.68 14.04
N HIS A 76 25.51 -4.37 14.17
CA HIS A 76 24.40 -3.92 15.01
C HIS A 76 23.40 -5.04 15.31
N LEU A 77 22.70 -4.88 16.42
CA LEU A 77 21.56 -5.71 16.81
C LEU A 77 20.28 -4.87 16.73
N LYS A 78 19.52 -5.00 15.65
CA LYS A 78 18.27 -4.26 15.47
C LYS A 78 17.13 -4.97 16.21
N VAL A 79 16.67 -4.36 17.30
CA VAL A 79 15.48 -4.81 18.04
C VAL A 79 14.25 -4.12 17.45
N ASN A 80 13.46 -4.83 16.63
CA ASN A 80 12.20 -4.28 16.13
C ASN A 80 11.13 -4.50 17.19
N VAL A 81 10.65 -3.41 17.79
CA VAL A 81 9.62 -3.43 18.84
C VAL A 81 8.32 -2.88 18.27
N ASN A 82 7.41 -3.77 17.89
CA ASN A 82 6.07 -3.36 17.46
C ASN A 82 5.16 -3.26 18.70
N SER A 83 4.41 -2.17 18.83
CA SER A 83 3.33 -2.07 19.81
C SER A 83 2.27 -3.12 19.49
N TYR A 84 2.28 -4.19 20.26
CA TYR A 84 1.35 -5.29 20.11
C TYR A 84 0.33 -5.12 21.24
N ILE A 85 -0.89 -4.73 20.88
CA ILE A 85 -1.99 -4.60 21.84
C ILE A 85 -2.82 -5.89 21.83
N PRO A 86 -2.25 -6.99 22.33
CA PRO A 86 -3.00 -7.86 23.19
C PRO A 86 -3.08 -7.29 24.60
N LEU A 87 -2.92 -8.21 25.53
CA LEU A 87 -3.59 -8.21 26.79
C LEU A 87 -2.48 -8.46 27.82
N LYS A 88 -1.66 -7.42 28.04
CA LYS A 88 -0.41 -7.50 28.81
C LYS A 88 -0.62 -7.11 30.27
N GLY A 89 -0.72 -8.11 31.13
CA GLY A 89 -1.06 -7.83 32.50
C GLY A 89 -1.13 -9.06 33.35
N GLY A 90 -1.06 -8.88 34.67
CA GLY A 90 -1.41 -9.96 35.59
C GLY A 90 -2.83 -10.44 35.28
N ILE A 91 -3.07 -11.74 35.21
CA ILE A 91 -4.46 -12.18 35.00
C ILE A 91 -5.16 -12.13 36.36
N SER A 92 -6.05 -11.15 36.50
CA SER A 92 -6.86 -11.01 37.71
C SER A 92 -7.86 -12.15 37.75
N THR A 93 -8.16 -12.58 38.96
CA THR A 93 -9.14 -13.62 39.21
C THR A 93 -10.56 -13.16 38.78
N TYR A 94 -10.83 -11.85 38.83
CA TYR A 94 -12.09 -11.29 38.37
C TYR A 94 -11.96 -9.83 37.94
N VAL A 95 -12.39 -9.52 36.70
CA VAL A 95 -12.60 -8.14 36.24
C VAL A 95 -14.08 -7.93 35.97
N LYS A 96 -14.65 -6.84 36.50
CA LYS A 96 -16.05 -6.49 36.29
C LYS A 96 -16.29 -6.08 34.83
N VAL A 97 -17.25 -6.72 34.16
CA VAL A 97 -17.71 -6.36 32.81
C VAL A 97 -18.11 -4.87 32.77
N PRO A 98 -17.62 -4.08 31.79
CA PRO A 98 -18.02 -2.68 31.63
C PRO A 98 -19.55 -2.52 31.53
N HIS A 99 -20.08 -1.46 32.14
CA HIS A 99 -21.53 -1.26 32.30
C HIS A 99 -22.32 -1.40 30.98
N PHE A 100 -21.80 -0.85 29.88
CA PHE A 100 -22.44 -0.90 28.56
C PHE A 100 -22.56 -2.32 27.96
N LEU A 101 -21.76 -3.28 28.42
CA LEU A 101 -21.86 -4.71 28.07
C LEU A 101 -22.67 -5.49 29.10
N ALA A 102 -22.52 -5.18 30.40
CA ALA A 102 -23.29 -5.81 31.47
C ALA A 102 -24.81 -5.63 31.25
N MET A 103 -25.23 -4.44 30.80
CA MET A 103 -26.62 -4.16 30.40
C MET A 103 -27.15 -5.05 29.28
N LYS A 104 -26.30 -5.63 28.43
CA LYS A 104 -26.71 -6.51 27.32
C LYS A 104 -27.05 -7.94 27.79
N ARG A 105 -26.64 -8.33 29.01
CA ARG A 105 -26.77 -9.70 29.56
C ARG A 105 -26.23 -10.82 28.64
N ALA A 106 -25.33 -10.45 27.73
CA ALA A 106 -24.81 -11.29 26.65
C ALA A 106 -23.56 -12.11 27.03
N VAL A 107 -23.00 -11.82 28.19
CA VAL A 107 -21.72 -12.35 28.69
C VAL A 107 -21.95 -12.97 30.07
N ILE A 108 -21.39 -14.15 30.30
CA ILE A 108 -21.24 -14.76 31.62
C ILE A 108 -19.83 -14.46 32.13
N ASN A 109 -19.77 -13.91 33.34
CA ASN A 109 -18.55 -13.54 34.01
C ASN A 109 -18.49 -14.27 35.35
N VAL A 110 -17.81 -15.42 35.36
CA VAL A 110 -17.63 -16.23 36.57
C VAL A 110 -16.73 -15.48 37.54
N ARG A 111 -17.15 -15.37 38.80
CA ARG A 111 -16.37 -14.78 39.90
C ARG A 111 -15.45 -15.85 40.50
N ASN A 112 -14.25 -16.00 39.95
CA ASN A 112 -13.20 -16.82 40.54
C ASN A 112 -12.22 -15.95 41.37
N ASN A 113 -11.56 -16.59 42.34
CA ASN A 113 -10.53 -16.01 43.21
C ASN A 113 -9.18 -16.70 42.97
N ASP A 114 -8.97 -17.21 41.75
CA ASP A 114 -7.81 -17.98 41.31
C ASP A 114 -7.29 -17.51 39.94
N ASN A 115 -6.16 -18.07 39.50
CA ASN A 115 -5.52 -17.74 38.22
C ASN A 115 -6.16 -18.44 37.00
N PHE A 116 -7.30 -19.10 37.17
CA PHE A 116 -7.89 -20.02 36.20
C PHE A 116 -9.14 -19.46 35.50
N CYS A 117 -9.30 -18.12 35.43
CA CYS A 117 -10.47 -17.50 34.80
C CYS A 117 -10.71 -17.94 33.35
N PHE A 118 -9.65 -18.26 32.59
CA PHE A 118 -9.78 -18.89 31.27
C PHE A 118 -10.50 -20.24 31.33
N LEU A 119 -10.10 -21.12 32.25
CA LEU A 119 -10.74 -22.42 32.42
C LEU A 119 -12.18 -22.24 32.91
N TRP A 120 -12.44 -21.37 33.88
CA TRP A 120 -13.81 -21.05 34.33
C TRP A 120 -14.68 -20.51 33.20
N ALA A 121 -14.14 -19.66 32.31
CA ALA A 121 -14.86 -19.17 31.14
C ALA A 121 -15.17 -20.31 30.13
N VAL A 122 -14.21 -21.19 29.85
CA VAL A 122 -14.43 -22.38 28.99
C VAL A 122 -15.44 -23.35 29.62
N VAL A 123 -15.32 -23.68 30.91
CA VAL A 123 -16.29 -24.52 31.63
C VAL A 123 -17.67 -23.89 31.57
N SER A 124 -17.80 -22.57 31.77
CA SER A 124 -19.11 -21.92 31.73
C SER A 124 -19.80 -22.03 30.37
N ALA A 125 -19.02 -22.15 29.29
CA ALA A 125 -19.52 -22.38 27.93
C ALA A 125 -19.91 -23.84 27.66
N LEU A 126 -19.18 -24.80 28.24
CA LEU A 126 -19.44 -26.24 28.06
C LEU A 126 -20.54 -26.78 28.99
N TYR A 127 -20.71 -26.16 30.17
CA TYR A 127 -21.67 -26.54 31.20
C TYR A 127 -22.57 -25.34 31.56
N PRO A 128 -23.36 -24.79 30.62
CA PRO A 128 -24.15 -23.59 30.85
C PRO A 128 -25.24 -23.81 31.90
N VAL A 129 -25.46 -22.80 32.75
CA VAL A 129 -26.48 -22.81 33.82
C VAL A 129 -27.45 -21.65 33.70
N GLU A 130 -28.71 -21.88 34.06
CA GLU A 130 -29.78 -20.88 33.98
C GLU A 130 -29.72 -19.83 35.10
N HIS A 131 -29.29 -20.24 36.29
CA HIS A 131 -29.27 -19.42 37.51
C HIS A 131 -27.87 -19.37 38.11
N HIS A 132 -27.51 -18.22 38.68
CA HIS A 132 -26.23 -18.00 39.39
C HIS A 132 -24.96 -18.40 38.60
N GLY A 133 -24.98 -18.27 37.27
CA GLY A 133 -23.81 -18.54 36.41
C GLY A 133 -22.62 -17.58 36.61
N ASP A 134 -22.71 -16.61 37.53
CA ASP A 134 -21.57 -15.81 37.98
C ASP A 134 -20.81 -16.44 39.17
N ARG A 135 -21.22 -17.61 39.67
CA ARG A 135 -20.56 -18.34 40.78
C ARG A 135 -19.81 -19.57 40.26
N THR A 136 -18.60 -19.82 40.78
CA THR A 136 -17.83 -21.04 40.50
C THR A 136 -18.55 -22.31 40.97
N SER A 137 -19.24 -22.25 42.11
CA SER A 137 -20.03 -23.36 42.68
C SER A 137 -21.20 -23.85 41.80
N SER A 138 -21.54 -23.13 40.73
CA SER A 138 -22.59 -23.52 39.78
C SER A 138 -22.07 -24.46 38.69
N TYR A 139 -20.76 -24.71 38.64
CA TYR A 139 -20.10 -25.46 37.56
C TYR A 139 -19.25 -26.61 38.12
N PRO A 140 -19.03 -27.70 37.37
CA PRO A 140 -18.03 -28.71 37.74
C PRO A 140 -16.64 -28.08 37.81
N HIS A 141 -15.76 -28.62 38.66
CA HIS A 141 -14.41 -28.08 38.79
C HIS A 141 -13.62 -28.35 37.50
N TYR A 142 -12.93 -27.33 36.97
CA TYR A 142 -12.30 -27.43 35.64
C TYR A 142 -11.32 -28.60 35.48
N SER A 143 -10.69 -29.06 36.57
CA SER A 143 -9.78 -30.22 36.58
C SER A 143 -10.45 -31.56 36.31
N GLU A 144 -11.77 -31.66 36.49
CA GLU A 144 -12.55 -32.88 36.26
C GLU A 144 -13.02 -32.99 34.80
N VAL A 145 -13.08 -31.86 34.08
CA VAL A 145 -13.77 -31.74 32.79
C VAL A 145 -12.90 -31.18 31.65
N LEU A 146 -11.73 -30.62 31.94
CA LEU A 146 -10.80 -30.06 30.93
C LEU A 146 -9.40 -30.66 31.08
N ASN A 147 -8.85 -31.13 29.96
CA ASN A 147 -7.46 -31.56 29.87
C ASN A 147 -6.55 -30.38 29.49
N TYR A 148 -5.81 -29.85 30.46
CA TYR A 148 -4.80 -28.82 30.22
C TYR A 148 -3.36 -29.33 30.25
N GLY A 149 -3.12 -30.63 30.50
CA GLY A 149 -1.79 -31.24 30.47
C GLY A 149 -0.73 -30.44 31.25
N SER A 150 0.37 -30.10 30.58
CA SER A 150 1.47 -29.30 31.13
C SER A 150 1.32 -27.78 30.90
N ILE A 151 0.12 -27.28 30.58
CA ILE A 151 -0.12 -25.85 30.37
C ILE A 151 -0.15 -25.15 31.73
N GLN A 152 0.73 -24.16 31.88
CA GLN A 152 0.80 -23.28 33.05
C GLN A 152 -0.34 -22.25 32.99
N PHE A 153 -0.90 -21.90 34.16
CA PHE A 153 -1.92 -20.86 34.30
C PHE A 153 -1.41 -19.70 35.16
N PRO A 154 -1.69 -18.44 34.78
CA PRO A 154 -2.58 -18.00 33.70
C PRO A 154 -2.12 -18.36 32.27
N ILE A 155 -3.06 -18.71 31.39
CA ILE A 155 -2.75 -19.26 30.06
C ILE A 155 -2.12 -18.20 29.13
N LYS A 156 -1.07 -18.59 28.40
CA LYS A 156 -0.48 -17.77 27.33
C LYS A 156 -1.29 -17.93 26.04
N LEU A 157 -1.45 -16.85 25.27
CA LEU A 157 -2.18 -16.87 23.98
C LEU A 157 -1.61 -17.89 22.98
N SER A 158 -0.30 -18.16 23.04
CA SER A 158 0.38 -19.20 22.26
C SER A 158 -0.06 -20.62 22.60
N ASP A 159 -0.43 -20.88 23.86
CA ASP A 159 -0.81 -22.20 24.37
C ASP A 159 -2.29 -22.52 24.18
N ILE A 160 -3.13 -21.54 23.84
CA ILE A 160 -4.54 -21.77 23.45
C ILE A 160 -4.63 -22.80 22.32
N LYS A 161 -3.75 -22.73 21.32
CA LYS A 161 -3.71 -23.72 20.21
C LYS A 161 -3.34 -25.15 20.66
N LYS A 162 -2.66 -25.30 21.79
CA LYS A 162 -2.41 -26.61 22.41
C LYS A 162 -3.64 -27.07 23.18
N PHE A 163 -4.24 -26.17 23.96
CA PHE A 163 -5.46 -26.42 24.72
C PHE A 163 -6.65 -26.82 23.82
N GLU A 164 -6.85 -26.14 22.69
CA GLU A 164 -7.83 -26.48 21.65
C GLU A 164 -7.69 -27.93 21.17
N LYS A 165 -6.44 -28.38 20.91
CA LYS A 165 -6.16 -29.75 20.48
C LYS A 165 -6.37 -30.77 21.60
N LEU A 166 -5.97 -30.45 22.84
CA LEU A 166 -6.13 -31.35 24.00
C LEU A 166 -7.61 -31.64 24.34
N ASN A 167 -8.51 -30.71 24.03
CA ASN A 167 -9.94 -30.81 24.39
C ASN A 167 -10.88 -30.97 23.19
N ASN A 168 -10.33 -31.01 21.96
CA ASN A 168 -11.06 -30.91 20.70
C ASN A 168 -12.09 -29.75 20.69
N LEU A 169 -11.57 -28.52 20.85
CA LEU A 169 -12.36 -27.29 20.90
C LEU A 169 -11.89 -26.28 19.85
N THR A 170 -12.78 -25.35 19.51
CA THR A 170 -12.52 -24.16 18.70
C THR A 170 -12.76 -22.95 19.58
N ILE A 171 -11.73 -22.16 19.89
CA ILE A 171 -11.82 -21.04 20.84
C ILE A 171 -11.55 -19.73 20.10
N ASN A 172 -12.55 -18.84 20.09
CA ASN A 172 -12.42 -17.49 19.56
C ASN A 172 -12.32 -16.48 20.71
N LEU A 173 -11.40 -15.53 20.60
CA LEU A 173 -11.27 -14.41 21.53
C LEU A 173 -11.72 -13.12 20.86
N PHE A 174 -12.46 -12.31 21.62
CA PHE A 174 -12.88 -10.96 21.27
C PHE A 174 -12.35 -9.98 22.32
N CYS A 175 -12.07 -8.74 21.92
CA CYS A 175 -11.67 -7.67 22.84
C CYS A 175 -12.51 -6.41 22.62
N ILE A 176 -12.36 -5.44 23.53
CA ILE A 176 -13.04 -4.14 23.45
C ILE A 176 -12.06 -3.11 22.89
N LYS A 177 -12.43 -2.47 21.77
CA LYS A 177 -11.72 -1.32 21.20
C LYS A 177 -12.73 -0.22 20.90
N ASP A 178 -12.49 1.00 21.39
CA ASP A 178 -13.32 2.19 21.14
C ASP A 178 -14.83 1.97 21.45
N LYS A 179 -15.13 1.29 22.57
CA LYS A 179 -16.46 0.82 23.01
C LYS A 179 -17.13 -0.21 22.08
N ASN A 180 -16.46 -0.67 21.04
CA ASN A 180 -16.89 -1.74 20.15
C ASN A 180 -16.24 -3.08 20.53
N VAL A 181 -16.91 -4.19 20.22
CA VAL A 181 -16.32 -5.53 20.37
C VAL A 181 -15.75 -5.93 19.01
N VAL A 182 -14.52 -6.42 18.99
CA VAL A 182 -13.83 -6.83 17.74
C VAL A 182 -13.17 -8.20 17.92
N PRO A 183 -12.99 -8.99 16.84
CA PRO A 183 -12.31 -10.28 16.92
C PRO A 183 -10.83 -10.03 17.18
N PHE A 184 -10.28 -10.74 18.16
CA PHE A 184 -8.90 -10.57 18.62
C PHE A 184 -8.03 -11.78 18.25
N LEU A 185 -8.55 -12.98 18.44
CA LEU A 185 -7.95 -14.23 17.98
C LEU A 185 -9.08 -15.14 17.47
N LEU A 186 -8.99 -15.55 16.22
CA LEU A 186 -9.91 -16.54 15.66
C LEU A 186 -9.19 -17.88 15.55
N SER A 187 -9.90 -18.95 15.88
CA SER A 187 -9.35 -20.29 15.76
C SER A 187 -9.19 -20.69 14.29
N ASN A 188 -8.08 -21.38 14.01
CA ASN A 188 -7.90 -22.11 12.75
C ASN A 188 -8.27 -23.59 12.90
N ASN A 189 -8.70 -24.03 14.10
CA ASN A 189 -9.14 -25.40 14.34
C ASN A 189 -10.61 -25.56 13.93
N LEU A 190 -10.85 -25.71 12.62
CA LEU A 190 -12.20 -25.90 12.03
C LEU A 190 -12.68 -27.36 12.09
N VAL A 191 -11.92 -28.27 12.72
CA VAL A 191 -12.17 -29.74 12.74
C VAL A 191 -13.07 -30.17 13.92
N SER A 192 -13.50 -29.22 14.76
CA SER A 192 -14.36 -29.50 15.92
C SER A 192 -15.82 -29.67 15.50
N ASN A 193 -16.41 -30.83 15.80
CA ASN A 193 -17.86 -31.08 15.69
C ASN A 193 -18.68 -30.38 16.82
N ARG A 194 -18.13 -29.35 17.47
CA ARG A 194 -18.74 -28.60 18.58
C ARG A 194 -18.76 -27.11 18.26
N GLU A 195 -19.78 -26.41 18.76
CA GLU A 195 -19.90 -24.96 18.62
C GLU A 195 -18.63 -24.23 19.13
N PRO A 196 -18.19 -23.15 18.45
CA PRO A 196 -17.04 -22.37 18.90
C PRO A 196 -17.27 -21.69 20.26
N VAL A 197 -16.33 -21.88 21.18
CA VAL A 197 -16.31 -21.20 22.48
C VAL A 197 -15.82 -19.77 22.27
N ASN A 198 -16.77 -18.83 22.25
CA ASN A 198 -16.49 -17.40 22.06
C ASN A 198 -16.25 -16.73 23.42
N LEU A 199 -15.03 -16.25 23.67
CA LEU A 199 -14.62 -15.57 24.90
C LEU A 199 -14.41 -14.08 24.67
N LEU A 200 -14.96 -13.23 25.54
CA LEU A 200 -14.64 -11.81 25.63
C LEU A 200 -13.53 -11.65 26.66
N VAL A 201 -12.42 -11.04 26.26
CA VAL A 201 -11.31 -10.73 27.15
C VAL A 201 -11.40 -9.27 27.59
N LEU A 202 -11.45 -9.07 28.90
CA LEU A 202 -11.57 -7.76 29.55
C LEU A 202 -10.21 -7.29 30.05
N SER A 203 -10.01 -5.97 30.12
CA SER A 203 -8.80 -5.31 30.62
C SER A 203 -9.11 -4.35 31.77
N CYS A 204 -8.28 -4.31 32.81
CA CYS A 204 -8.39 -3.35 33.92
C CYS A 204 -7.00 -2.82 34.32
N ASN A 205 -6.84 -1.52 34.55
CA ASN A 205 -5.60 -0.96 35.11
C ASN A 205 -5.81 -0.70 36.60
N TYR A 206 -4.97 -1.27 37.47
CA TYR A 206 -4.98 -0.96 38.90
C TYR A 206 -3.89 0.09 39.21
N PRO A 207 -4.24 1.26 39.78
CA PRO A 207 -3.25 2.21 40.27
C PRO A 207 -2.70 1.75 41.63
N ASN A 208 -1.57 1.03 41.63
CA ASN A 208 -0.83 0.68 42.84
C ASN A 208 0.46 1.52 42.96
N ASN A 209 0.67 2.13 44.13
CA ASN A 209 1.58 3.28 44.31
C ASN A 209 3.09 3.03 44.18
N HIS A 210 3.57 1.80 43.93
CA HIS A 210 5.02 1.51 43.89
C HIS A 210 5.51 0.65 42.72
N ALA A 211 4.64 0.33 41.75
CA ALA A 211 5.08 -0.26 40.50
C ALA A 211 4.28 0.27 39.32
N ILE A 212 4.97 0.32 38.19
CA ILE A 212 4.48 0.58 36.85
C ILE A 212 3.12 -0.08 36.57
N ASN A 213 2.24 0.62 35.84
CA ASN A 213 0.91 0.17 35.37
C ASN A 213 0.86 -1.30 34.90
N ASP A 214 0.62 -2.23 35.82
CA ASP A 214 0.07 -3.54 35.48
C ASP A 214 -1.38 -3.34 35.04
N THR A 215 -1.63 -3.52 33.74
CA THR A 215 -2.98 -3.90 33.31
C THR A 215 -3.26 -5.31 33.85
N TYR A 216 -4.52 -5.72 33.89
CA TYR A 216 -4.96 -7.04 34.27
C TYR A 216 -6.03 -7.57 33.32
N TYR A 217 -6.02 -8.88 33.06
CA TYR A 217 -6.93 -9.48 32.08
C TYR A 217 -7.77 -10.60 32.64
N HIS A 218 -8.95 -10.75 32.07
CA HIS A 218 -9.97 -11.68 32.53
C HIS A 218 -10.77 -12.22 31.36
N PHE A 219 -10.99 -13.53 31.33
CA PHE A 219 -11.78 -14.19 30.30
C PHE A 219 -13.23 -14.32 30.78
N THR A 220 -14.16 -14.02 29.88
CA THR A 220 -15.60 -14.13 30.13
C THR A 220 -16.26 -14.81 28.94
N TRP A 221 -17.26 -15.65 29.16
CA TRP A 221 -17.92 -16.36 28.06
C TRP A 221 -18.98 -15.48 27.39
N ILE A 222 -18.91 -15.33 26.07
CA ILE A 222 -19.97 -14.70 25.28
C ILE A 222 -21.06 -15.73 25.01
N LYS A 223 -22.00 -15.86 25.96
CA LYS A 223 -23.15 -16.77 25.83
C LYS A 223 -24.15 -16.40 24.74
N ASN A 224 -24.11 -15.15 24.23
CA ASN A 224 -25.05 -14.72 23.20
C ASN A 224 -24.45 -13.61 22.32
N MET A 225 -23.89 -13.99 21.16
CA MET A 225 -23.34 -13.06 20.17
C MET A 225 -24.40 -12.06 19.66
N SER A 226 -25.62 -12.52 19.34
CA SER A 226 -26.73 -11.65 18.89
C SER A 226 -26.98 -10.51 19.88
N ALA A 227 -27.10 -10.80 21.17
CA ALA A 227 -27.32 -9.82 22.22
C ALA A 227 -26.11 -8.89 22.38
N LEU A 228 -24.88 -9.40 22.26
CA LEU A 228 -23.65 -8.62 22.38
C LEU A 228 -23.53 -7.55 21.29
N PHE A 229 -23.85 -7.90 20.03
CA PHE A 229 -23.68 -7.00 18.89
C PHE A 229 -24.97 -6.29 18.42
N SER A 230 -26.15 -6.69 18.90
CA SER A 230 -27.47 -6.12 18.54
C SER A 230 -27.47 -4.60 18.37
N LYS A 231 -27.11 -3.86 19.43
CA LYS A 231 -27.04 -2.38 19.46
C LYS A 231 -25.93 -1.76 18.61
N GLN A 232 -24.92 -2.52 18.20
CA GLN A 232 -23.87 -2.07 17.29
C GLN A 232 -24.28 -2.25 15.82
N LEU A 233 -25.17 -3.21 15.52
CA LEU A 233 -25.53 -3.59 14.16
C LEU A 233 -26.86 -2.99 13.66
N SER A 234 -27.88 -2.75 14.51
CA SER A 234 -29.06 -1.94 14.10
C SER A 234 -29.94 -1.51 15.27
N LYS A 235 -30.94 -0.65 14.99
CA LYS A 235 -31.98 -0.24 15.95
C LYS A 235 -33.11 -1.27 16.16
N HIS A 236 -33.22 -2.31 15.31
CA HIS A 236 -34.31 -3.28 15.35
C HIS A 236 -34.06 -4.44 16.34
N ARG A 237 -35.14 -4.93 17.00
CA ARG A 237 -35.10 -5.90 18.09
C ARG A 237 -35.15 -7.39 17.65
N ARG A 238 -34.93 -7.72 16.38
CA ARG A 238 -34.91 -9.12 15.90
C ARG A 238 -33.59 -9.81 16.31
N MET A 239 -33.64 -11.11 16.52
CA MET A 239 -32.45 -11.96 16.72
C MET A 239 -31.59 -11.94 15.44
N LYS A 240 -30.27 -11.92 15.59
CA LYS A 240 -29.30 -11.85 14.50
C LYS A 240 -28.28 -12.97 14.63
N PHE A 241 -28.11 -13.75 13.57
CA PHE A 241 -27.07 -14.78 13.49
C PHE A 241 -25.79 -14.10 13.00
N ILE A 242 -24.65 -14.32 13.66
CA ILE A 242 -23.44 -13.51 13.41
C ILE A 242 -22.27 -14.42 13.09
N CYS A 243 -21.57 -14.14 11.99
CA CYS A 243 -20.36 -14.86 11.65
C CYS A 243 -19.21 -14.40 12.55
N ASN A 244 -18.65 -15.32 13.33
CA ASN A 244 -17.54 -15.05 14.26
C ASN A 244 -16.29 -14.48 13.55
N ARG A 245 -16.17 -14.70 12.23
CA ARG A 245 -15.00 -14.36 11.41
C ARG A 245 -15.11 -12.96 10.78
N CYS A 246 -16.08 -12.75 9.89
CA CYS A 246 -16.25 -11.46 9.20
C CYS A 246 -17.02 -10.41 10.03
N LEU A 247 -17.77 -10.84 11.06
CA LEU A 247 -18.76 -10.06 11.85
C LEU A 247 -20.00 -9.55 11.10
N ASN A 248 -20.26 -10.01 9.88
CA ASN A 248 -21.55 -9.81 9.23
C ASN A 248 -22.66 -10.64 9.88
N HIS A 249 -23.91 -10.26 9.61
CA HIS A 249 -25.07 -10.79 10.31
C HIS A 249 -26.21 -11.18 9.37
N PHE A 250 -26.90 -12.25 9.73
CA PHE A 250 -27.86 -12.97 8.91
C PHE A 250 -29.22 -13.09 9.62
N SER A 251 -30.27 -13.27 8.82
CA SER A 251 -31.66 -13.39 9.28
C SER A 251 -31.99 -14.76 9.88
N SER A 252 -31.26 -15.82 9.52
CA SER A 252 -31.43 -17.19 10.01
C SER A 252 -30.08 -17.88 10.23
N ASN A 253 -30.08 -19.00 10.98
CA ASN A 253 -28.89 -19.83 11.14
C ASN A 253 -28.46 -20.51 9.83
N ALA A 254 -29.42 -20.93 9.01
CA ALA A 254 -29.15 -21.58 7.73
C ALA A 254 -28.39 -20.68 6.75
N TYR A 255 -28.69 -19.36 6.74
CA TYR A 255 -27.91 -18.39 5.96
C TYR A 255 -26.48 -18.24 6.51
N LEU A 256 -26.30 -18.20 7.83
CA LEU A 256 -24.97 -18.18 8.46
C LEU A 256 -24.15 -19.43 8.13
N GLU A 257 -24.76 -20.62 8.13
CA GLU A 257 -24.10 -21.88 7.79
C GLU A 257 -23.65 -21.91 6.33
N LYS A 258 -24.49 -21.48 5.39
CA LYS A 258 -24.11 -21.29 3.97
C LYS A 258 -22.94 -20.32 3.83
N HIS A 259 -23.05 -19.12 4.42
CA HIS A 259 -22.00 -18.11 4.43
C HIS A 259 -20.66 -18.64 4.97
N MET A 260 -20.70 -19.45 6.03
CA MET A 260 -19.51 -19.99 6.69
C MET A 260 -18.65 -20.86 5.78
N ILE A 261 -19.21 -21.49 4.75
CA ILE A 261 -18.46 -22.31 3.78
C ILE A 261 -17.39 -21.44 3.10
N HIS A 262 -17.82 -20.41 2.36
CA HIS A 262 -16.92 -19.54 1.61
C HIS A 262 -16.14 -18.56 2.51
N CYS A 263 -16.77 -18.07 3.57
CA CYS A 263 -16.14 -17.11 4.49
C CYS A 263 -14.93 -17.71 5.22
N ASN A 264 -14.94 -19.00 5.55
CA ASN A 264 -13.78 -19.64 6.20
C ASN A 264 -12.56 -19.79 5.28
N GLU A 265 -12.77 -19.89 3.97
CA GLU A 265 -11.69 -20.01 2.97
C GLU A 265 -11.08 -18.65 2.62
N ILE A 266 -11.92 -17.65 2.41
CA ILE A 266 -11.53 -16.36 1.84
C ILE A 266 -11.20 -15.33 2.95
N ASN A 267 -12.12 -15.12 3.89
CA ASN A 267 -11.97 -14.09 4.91
C ASN A 267 -10.97 -14.48 6.01
N LYS A 268 -10.10 -13.55 6.38
CA LYS A 268 -9.09 -13.73 7.45
C LYS A 268 -9.30 -12.80 8.64
N CYS A 269 -10.23 -11.85 8.54
CA CYS A 269 -10.54 -10.83 9.54
C CYS A 269 -11.99 -10.35 9.37
N SER A 270 -12.39 -9.34 10.15
CA SER A 270 -13.68 -8.68 9.98
C SER A 270 -13.71 -7.89 8.66
N THR A 271 -14.77 -8.10 7.89
CA THR A 271 -15.00 -7.43 6.59
C THR A 271 -15.95 -6.27 6.82
N ARG A 272 -15.67 -5.10 6.22
CA ARG A 272 -16.56 -3.94 6.27
C ARG A 272 -17.04 -3.62 4.87
N LEU A 273 -18.35 -3.70 4.67
CA LEU A 273 -19.00 -3.34 3.42
C LEU A 273 -19.58 -1.92 3.51
N PRO A 274 -19.87 -1.30 2.36
CA PRO A 274 -20.77 -0.16 2.29
C PRO A 274 -22.14 -0.46 2.90
N ASN A 275 -22.85 0.60 3.27
CA ASN A 275 -24.24 0.58 3.71
C ASN A 275 -25.08 1.45 2.76
N GLU A 276 -26.40 1.43 2.91
CA GLU A 276 -27.32 2.19 2.05
C GLU A 276 -27.02 3.70 1.91
N THR A 277 -26.30 4.32 2.85
CA THR A 277 -25.92 5.74 2.78
C THR A 277 -24.62 6.00 2.01
N ASN A 278 -23.77 4.99 1.80
CA ASN A 278 -22.50 5.12 1.07
C ASN A 278 -22.25 4.02 0.03
N LYS A 279 -23.28 3.25 -0.35
CA LYS A 279 -23.21 2.24 -1.41
C LYS A 279 -22.98 2.80 -2.81
N TYR A 280 -23.14 4.10 -3.02
CA TYR A 280 -22.93 4.71 -4.33
C TYR A 280 -21.56 5.39 -4.46
N LEU A 281 -20.81 4.92 -5.44
CA LEU A 281 -19.55 5.46 -5.89
C LEU A 281 -19.79 6.31 -7.14
N GLU A 282 -19.42 7.58 -7.05
CA GLU A 282 -19.64 8.63 -8.03
C GLU A 282 -18.54 9.69 -7.82
N PHE A 283 -18.27 10.54 -8.82
CA PHE A 283 -17.23 11.56 -8.69
C PHE A 283 -17.56 12.61 -7.62
N LYS A 284 -16.66 12.77 -6.64
CA LYS A 284 -16.81 13.70 -5.50
C LYS A 284 -15.68 14.71 -5.37
N HIS A 285 -14.54 14.49 -6.01
CA HIS A 285 -13.34 15.32 -5.84
C HIS A 285 -13.32 16.56 -6.75
N PHE A 286 -14.43 17.32 -6.75
CA PHE A 286 -14.54 18.57 -7.52
C PHE A 286 -13.38 19.57 -7.27
N PRO A 287 -12.80 19.73 -6.06
CA PRO A 287 -11.63 20.60 -5.85
C PRO A 287 -10.38 20.18 -6.63
N TYR A 288 -10.27 18.93 -7.08
CA TYR A 288 -9.11 18.46 -7.87
C TYR A 288 -9.10 18.98 -9.31
N GLN A 289 -10.11 19.78 -9.69
CA GLN A 289 -10.16 20.55 -10.92
C GLN A 289 -9.28 21.81 -10.86
N GLU A 290 -9.01 22.36 -9.67
CA GLU A 290 -8.07 23.47 -9.51
C GLU A 290 -6.63 22.99 -9.69
N LYS A 291 -5.86 23.77 -10.46
CA LYS A 291 -4.42 23.56 -10.58
C LYS A 291 -3.75 23.86 -9.24
N VAL A 292 -2.99 22.91 -8.70
CA VAL A 292 -2.25 23.07 -7.43
C VAL A 292 -1.29 24.25 -7.56
N PRO A 293 -1.34 25.24 -6.63
CA PRO A 293 -0.67 26.53 -6.82
C PRO A 293 0.85 26.46 -6.69
N PHE A 294 1.37 25.61 -5.79
CA PHE A 294 2.79 25.45 -5.53
C PHE A 294 3.18 23.98 -5.62
N VAL A 295 4.25 23.67 -6.35
CA VAL A 295 4.85 22.34 -6.45
C VAL A 295 6.37 22.46 -6.44
N LEU A 296 7.02 21.50 -5.80
CA LEU A 296 8.47 21.33 -5.78
C LEU A 296 8.80 20.13 -6.66
N TYR A 297 9.61 20.33 -7.70
CA TYR A 297 10.29 19.24 -8.41
C TYR A 297 11.70 19.12 -7.87
N ALA A 298 12.15 17.92 -7.50
CA ALA A 298 13.42 17.74 -6.80
C ALA A 298 14.10 16.43 -7.20
N ASP A 299 15.42 16.41 -7.03
CA ASP A 299 16.28 15.26 -7.28
C ASP A 299 17.58 15.37 -6.45
N LEU A 300 18.34 14.28 -6.29
CA LEU A 300 19.59 14.26 -5.53
C LEU A 300 20.67 13.39 -6.19
N GLU A 301 21.94 13.73 -5.97
CA GLU A 301 23.08 12.91 -6.38
C GLU A 301 23.78 12.30 -5.17
N SER A 302 24.36 11.12 -5.37
CA SER A 302 25.07 10.36 -4.35
C SER A 302 26.44 9.88 -4.82
N ILE A 303 27.42 9.95 -3.91
CA ILE A 303 28.73 9.32 -4.03
C ILE A 303 28.52 7.81 -3.84
N LEU A 304 29.17 7.00 -4.68
CA LEU A 304 29.11 5.54 -4.64
C LEU A 304 30.35 4.97 -3.94
N GLU A 305 30.38 5.08 -2.62
CA GLU A 305 31.49 4.54 -1.81
C GLU A 305 31.51 3.01 -1.94
N LYS A 306 32.55 2.46 -2.56
CA LYS A 306 32.65 1.01 -2.83
C LYS A 306 32.58 0.21 -1.54
N CYS A 307 31.66 -0.75 -1.49
CA CYS A 307 31.65 -1.74 -0.41
C CYS A 307 32.81 -2.73 -0.61
N LEU A 308 33.33 -3.28 0.49
CA LEU A 308 34.24 -4.42 0.39
C LEU A 308 33.48 -5.62 -0.20
N ASP A 309 34.15 -6.31 -1.12
CA ASP A 309 33.50 -7.25 -2.03
C ASP A 309 33.25 -8.61 -1.34
N ASN A 310 32.02 -8.84 -0.89
CA ASN A 310 31.60 -10.08 -0.24
C ASN A 310 31.11 -11.09 -1.30
N GLN A 311 31.92 -12.07 -1.69
CA GLN A 311 31.59 -12.97 -2.81
C GLN A 311 30.58 -14.08 -2.47
N ASN A 312 30.23 -14.27 -1.18
CA ASN A 312 29.47 -15.43 -0.71
C ASN A 312 28.06 -15.15 -0.14
N SER A 313 27.39 -14.09 -0.61
CA SER A 313 25.96 -13.88 -0.39
C SER A 313 25.16 -13.94 -1.70
N ASN A 314 23.88 -14.34 -1.64
CA ASN A 314 22.96 -14.26 -2.78
C ASN A 314 22.63 -12.80 -3.19
N THR A 315 23.23 -11.79 -2.55
CA THR A 315 22.95 -10.37 -2.77
C THR A 315 24.22 -9.56 -2.49
N ARG A 316 25.08 -9.43 -3.50
CA ARG A 316 26.30 -8.62 -3.46
C ARG A 316 25.95 -7.17 -3.12
N LEU A 317 26.57 -6.63 -2.08
CA LEU A 317 26.55 -5.19 -1.79
C LEU A 317 27.65 -4.54 -2.61
N CYS A 318 27.27 -3.83 -3.68
CA CYS A 318 28.24 -3.16 -4.56
C CYS A 318 28.71 -1.83 -3.95
N ASP A 319 27.77 -0.93 -3.65
CA ASP A 319 28.06 0.47 -3.34
C ASP A 319 27.22 0.96 -2.16
N LYS A 320 27.82 1.86 -1.36
CA LYS A 320 27.16 2.60 -0.29
C LYS A 320 26.91 4.03 -0.79
N HIS A 321 25.65 4.31 -1.05
CA HIS A 321 25.22 5.60 -1.60
C HIS A 321 25.20 6.67 -0.50
N ILE A 322 25.99 7.74 -0.67
CA ILE A 322 26.03 8.90 0.22
C ILE A 322 25.57 10.14 -0.54
N PRO A 323 24.40 10.73 -0.22
CA PRO A 323 23.96 11.98 -0.82
C PRO A 323 25.00 13.09 -0.62
N PHE A 324 25.36 13.79 -1.70
CA PHE A 324 26.31 14.91 -1.66
C PHE A 324 25.73 16.20 -2.24
N SER A 325 24.71 16.13 -3.08
CA SER A 325 23.97 17.29 -3.57
C SER A 325 22.47 16.98 -3.68
N ILE A 326 21.68 18.04 -3.57
CA ILE A 326 20.22 18.01 -3.77
C ILE A 326 19.79 19.33 -4.39
N ALA A 327 18.83 19.26 -5.31
CA ALA A 327 18.30 20.43 -5.98
C ALA A 327 16.78 20.36 -6.04
N TYR A 328 16.16 21.54 -6.14
CA TYR A 328 14.73 21.64 -6.39
C TYR A 328 14.37 22.87 -7.22
N TYR A 329 13.28 22.75 -7.98
CA TYR A 329 12.59 23.84 -8.64
C TYR A 329 11.21 24.01 -8.02
N LEU A 330 10.99 25.14 -7.34
CA LEU A 330 9.66 25.57 -6.89
C LEU A 330 8.95 26.21 -8.09
N LYS A 331 7.84 25.62 -8.54
CA LYS A 331 6.95 26.19 -9.55
C LYS A 331 5.70 26.75 -8.89
N CYS A 332 5.42 28.02 -9.14
CA CYS A 332 4.12 28.65 -8.90
C CYS A 332 3.26 28.53 -10.16
N SER A 333 1.96 28.26 -10.01
CA SER A 333 1.05 28.05 -11.14
C SER A 333 0.37 29.31 -11.69
N TYR A 334 0.46 30.44 -10.98
CA TYR A 334 -0.28 31.67 -11.28
C TYR A 334 0.58 32.93 -11.37
N ASP A 335 1.83 32.87 -10.88
CA ASP A 335 2.82 33.95 -10.96
C ASP A 335 4.23 33.34 -11.09
N ASP A 336 4.81 33.43 -12.29
CA ASP A 336 6.12 32.84 -12.56
C ASP A 336 7.27 33.53 -11.80
N SER A 337 7.10 34.76 -11.32
CA SER A 337 8.12 35.47 -10.52
C SER A 337 8.34 34.85 -9.14
N LEU A 338 7.37 34.07 -8.64
CA LEU A 338 7.48 33.29 -7.40
C LEU A 338 8.18 31.93 -7.62
N SER A 339 8.43 31.54 -8.86
CA SER A 339 9.13 30.30 -9.17
C SER A 339 10.64 30.47 -9.02
N LYS A 340 11.34 29.47 -8.46
CA LYS A 340 12.78 29.57 -8.21
C LYS A 340 13.47 28.20 -8.21
N PHE A 341 14.67 28.18 -8.78
CA PHE A 341 15.61 27.07 -8.63
C PHE A 341 16.49 27.25 -7.38
N ARG A 342 16.83 26.14 -6.73
CA ARG A 342 17.77 26.04 -5.61
C ARG A 342 18.55 24.74 -5.72
N LEU A 343 19.85 24.80 -5.46
CA LEU A 343 20.75 23.66 -5.43
C LEU A 343 21.74 23.85 -4.29
N TYR A 344 22.12 22.76 -3.63
CA TYR A 344 23.17 22.75 -2.63
C TYR A 344 23.98 21.45 -2.70
N ARG A 345 25.30 21.60 -2.66
CA ARG A 345 26.28 20.51 -2.56
C ARG A 345 27.01 20.61 -1.21
N GLY A 346 26.90 19.56 -0.41
CA GLY A 346 27.47 19.49 0.94
C GLY A 346 27.05 18.19 1.66
N ASN A 347 27.80 17.81 2.69
CA ASN A 347 27.55 16.58 3.46
C ASN A 347 26.24 16.63 4.29
N ASP A 348 25.70 17.82 4.51
CA ASP A 348 24.42 18.08 5.17
C ASP A 348 23.29 18.39 4.18
N CYS A 349 23.43 18.04 2.89
CA CYS A 349 22.48 18.44 1.84
C CYS A 349 21.02 18.07 2.13
N ILE A 350 20.77 16.88 2.69
CA ILE A 350 19.42 16.46 3.11
C ILE A 350 18.89 17.36 4.25
N GLN A 351 19.74 17.76 5.21
CA GLN A 351 19.33 18.67 6.29
C GLN A 351 19.07 20.08 5.79
N TRP A 352 19.86 20.55 4.83
CA TRP A 352 19.61 21.80 4.12
C TRP A 352 18.27 21.78 3.39
N PHE A 353 17.97 20.72 2.62
CA PHE A 353 16.69 20.59 1.92
C PHE A 353 15.50 20.56 2.87
N VAL A 354 15.63 19.88 4.01
CA VAL A 354 14.60 19.84 5.05
C VAL A 354 14.35 21.24 5.66
N LYS A 355 15.38 22.08 5.85
CA LYS A 355 15.24 23.49 6.27
C LYS A 355 14.61 24.38 5.17
N GLU A 356 14.94 24.13 3.91
CA GLU A 356 14.30 24.82 2.77
C GLU A 356 12.80 24.48 2.69
N LEU A 357 12.41 23.23 2.94
CA LEU A 357 11.00 22.83 3.03
C LEU A 357 10.27 23.56 4.17
N GLU A 358 10.86 23.63 5.37
CA GLU A 358 10.27 24.41 6.47
C GLU A 358 10.11 25.89 6.12
N SER A 359 11.12 26.48 5.45
CA SER A 359 11.08 27.87 4.98
C SER A 359 10.00 28.10 3.92
N VAL A 360 9.84 27.16 2.97
CA VAL A 360 8.77 27.17 1.95
C VAL A 360 7.39 27.00 2.58
N ALA A 361 7.24 26.19 3.63
CA ALA A 361 5.96 26.04 4.33
C ALA A 361 5.56 27.34 5.04
N ASN A 362 6.47 28.00 5.74
CA ASN A 362 6.17 29.26 6.42
C ASN A 362 5.77 30.35 5.40
N TRP A 363 6.56 30.51 4.32
CA TRP A 363 6.25 31.45 3.23
C TRP A 363 4.91 31.16 2.55
N ALA A 364 4.63 29.90 2.19
CA ALA A 364 3.37 29.55 1.55
C ALA A 364 2.17 29.73 2.51
N ASN A 365 2.36 29.45 3.80
CA ASN A 365 1.34 29.67 4.83
C ASN A 365 0.98 31.16 4.97
N GLU A 366 1.92 32.08 4.84
CA GLU A 366 1.63 33.53 4.78
C GLU A 366 0.77 33.89 3.55
N ILE A 367 1.08 33.32 2.38
CA ILE A 367 0.30 33.53 1.16
C ILE A 367 -1.13 32.98 1.32
N PHE A 368 -1.30 31.73 1.74
CA PHE A 368 -2.64 31.13 1.89
C PHE A 368 -3.50 31.77 2.97
N ASN A 369 -2.91 32.38 4.01
CA ASN A 369 -3.64 33.11 5.03
C ASN A 369 -3.90 34.58 4.65
N THR A 370 -3.32 35.08 3.56
CA THR A 370 -3.57 36.44 3.06
C THR A 370 -4.89 36.49 2.30
N ILE A 371 -5.87 37.23 2.82
CA ILE A 371 -7.19 37.38 2.20
C ILE A 371 -7.08 38.33 0.99
N VAL A 372 -7.07 37.78 -0.22
CA VAL A 372 -7.20 38.57 -1.46
C VAL A 372 -8.69 38.79 -1.76
N PRO A 373 -9.18 40.04 -1.81
CA PRO A 373 -10.56 40.31 -2.18
C PRO A 373 -10.80 40.01 -3.67
N MET A 374 -12.02 39.62 -4.02
CA MET A 374 -12.42 39.43 -5.41
C MET A 374 -12.27 40.74 -6.21
N GLU A 375 -11.64 40.66 -7.38
CA GLU A 375 -11.52 41.78 -8.32
C GLU A 375 -12.90 42.27 -8.78
N PRO A 376 -13.09 43.58 -9.05
CA PRO A 376 -14.34 44.08 -9.62
C PRO A 376 -14.64 43.42 -10.96
N LEU A 377 -15.79 42.74 -11.08
CA LEU A 377 -16.20 42.07 -12.32
C LEU A 377 -16.37 43.11 -13.45
N SER A 378 -15.86 42.75 -14.63
CA SER A 378 -16.17 43.45 -15.89
C SER A 378 -17.67 43.36 -16.23
N ARG A 379 -18.13 44.12 -17.24
CA ARG A 379 -19.52 44.04 -17.72
C ARG A 379 -19.85 42.63 -18.20
N ASP A 380 -19.02 42.10 -19.09
CA ASP A 380 -19.13 40.76 -19.68
C ASP A 380 -19.17 39.65 -18.61
N GLN A 381 -18.38 39.79 -17.53
CA GLN A 381 -18.41 38.85 -16.40
C GLN A 381 -19.69 38.94 -15.57
N ASN A 382 -20.25 40.14 -15.37
CA ASN A 382 -21.55 40.29 -14.70
C ASN A 382 -22.68 39.72 -15.56
N GLU A 383 -22.70 40.01 -16.86
CA GLU A 383 -23.66 39.43 -17.81
C GLU A 383 -23.53 37.90 -17.87
N SER A 384 -22.30 37.36 -17.88
CA SER A 384 -22.06 35.92 -17.80
C SER A 384 -22.56 35.31 -16.48
N PHE A 385 -22.42 36.02 -15.35
CA PHE A 385 -22.92 35.56 -14.06
C PHE A 385 -24.45 35.56 -13.99
N GLU A 386 -25.09 36.63 -14.47
CA GLU A 386 -26.55 36.78 -14.49
C GLU A 386 -27.20 35.73 -15.39
N ASN A 387 -26.66 35.53 -16.60
CA ASN A 387 -27.16 34.55 -17.58
C ASN A 387 -26.75 33.09 -17.30
N ALA A 388 -25.86 32.83 -16.33
CA ALA A 388 -25.44 31.46 -16.02
C ALA A 388 -26.60 30.59 -15.50
N THR A 389 -26.89 29.51 -16.24
CA THR A 389 -27.89 28.48 -15.92
C THR A 389 -27.29 27.18 -15.35
N ILE A 390 -25.95 27.04 -15.40
CA ILE A 390 -25.22 25.85 -14.95
C ILE A 390 -24.11 26.27 -13.98
N CYS A 391 -23.97 25.55 -12.86
CA CYS A 391 -22.87 25.74 -11.91
C CYS A 391 -21.55 25.22 -12.51
N HIS A 392 -20.51 26.06 -12.59
CA HIS A 392 -19.26 25.66 -13.23
C HIS A 392 -18.47 24.56 -12.48
N ILE A 393 -18.71 24.38 -11.17
CA ILE A 393 -17.99 23.41 -10.32
C ILE A 393 -18.52 21.99 -10.55
N CYS A 394 -19.83 21.80 -10.33
CA CYS A 394 -20.48 20.47 -10.40
C CYS A 394 -21.19 20.18 -11.73
N LYS A 395 -21.21 21.15 -12.65
CA LYS A 395 -21.84 21.08 -13.99
C LYS A 395 -23.36 20.81 -14.00
N LYS A 396 -24.05 20.92 -12.85
CA LYS A 396 -25.50 20.80 -12.73
C LYS A 396 -26.22 22.14 -12.96
N GLN A 397 -27.46 22.09 -13.46
CA GLN A 397 -28.31 23.26 -13.63
C GLN A 397 -28.77 23.83 -12.28
N PHE A 398 -28.82 25.15 -12.16
CA PHE A 398 -29.40 25.85 -11.01
C PHE A 398 -30.92 25.59 -10.94
N GLN A 399 -31.41 25.13 -9.79
CA GLN A 399 -32.84 25.05 -9.50
C GLN A 399 -33.39 26.38 -8.98
N PRO A 400 -34.72 26.60 -8.97
CA PRO A 400 -35.31 27.87 -8.52
C PRO A 400 -35.02 28.26 -7.06
N ASP A 401 -34.67 27.28 -6.22
CA ASP A 401 -34.29 27.42 -4.82
C ASP A 401 -32.77 27.49 -4.58
N ASP A 402 -31.94 27.29 -5.61
CA ASP A 402 -30.48 27.36 -5.50
C ASP A 402 -29.97 28.79 -5.34
N ILE A 403 -29.13 29.01 -4.33
CA ILE A 403 -28.41 30.28 -4.15
C ILE A 403 -27.20 30.32 -5.09
N LYS A 404 -27.32 31.07 -6.19
CA LYS A 404 -26.25 31.34 -7.15
C LYS A 404 -25.26 32.37 -6.60
N VAL A 405 -23.99 31.97 -6.44
CA VAL A 405 -22.89 32.81 -5.89
C VAL A 405 -21.74 32.96 -6.89
N ARG A 406 -20.96 34.04 -6.72
CA ARG A 406 -19.76 34.33 -7.52
C ARG A 406 -18.56 33.60 -6.93
N ASP A 407 -17.95 32.71 -7.70
CA ASP A 407 -16.69 32.05 -7.34
C ASP A 407 -15.48 32.85 -7.83
N HIS A 408 -14.40 32.85 -7.07
CA HIS A 408 -13.14 33.52 -7.44
C HIS A 408 -11.94 32.77 -6.86
N CYS A 409 -10.77 32.97 -7.47
CA CYS A 409 -9.52 32.46 -6.95
C CYS A 409 -9.06 33.30 -5.74
N HIS A 410 -8.91 32.68 -4.57
CA HIS A 410 -8.48 33.36 -3.35
C HIS A 410 -7.00 33.80 -3.37
N LEU A 411 -6.21 33.32 -4.34
CA LEU A 411 -4.80 33.70 -4.51
C LEU A 411 -4.61 34.89 -5.47
N THR A 412 -5.54 35.11 -6.41
CA THR A 412 -5.42 36.17 -7.43
C THR A 412 -6.60 37.13 -7.50
N GLY A 413 -7.64 36.95 -6.67
CA GLY A 413 -8.89 37.73 -6.70
C GLY A 413 -9.78 37.50 -7.94
N LYS A 414 -9.31 36.78 -8.96
CA LYS A 414 -9.98 36.68 -10.26
C LYS A 414 -11.26 35.85 -10.19
N PHE A 415 -12.36 36.42 -10.70
CA PHE A 415 -13.64 35.73 -10.85
C PHE A 415 -13.50 34.49 -11.75
N ARG A 416 -13.94 33.31 -11.26
CA ARG A 416 -13.96 32.06 -12.03
C ARG A 416 -15.28 31.92 -12.81
N ASN A 417 -16.40 31.75 -12.10
CA ASN A 417 -17.75 31.75 -12.69
C ASN A 417 -18.87 31.75 -11.62
N ALA A 418 -20.12 31.62 -12.05
CA ALA A 418 -21.25 31.30 -11.19
C ALA A 418 -21.18 29.87 -10.62
N SER A 419 -21.58 29.69 -9.37
CA SER A 419 -21.65 28.38 -8.70
C SER A 419 -22.80 28.31 -7.69
N HIS A 420 -23.20 27.09 -7.30
CA HIS A 420 -24.05 26.91 -6.11
C HIS A 420 -23.28 27.31 -4.86
N GLN A 421 -23.94 27.96 -3.90
CA GLN A 421 -23.35 28.31 -2.60
C GLN A 421 -22.65 27.12 -1.92
N ASN A 422 -23.29 25.95 -1.88
CA ASN A 422 -22.70 24.75 -1.29
C ASN A 422 -21.53 24.18 -2.11
N CYS A 423 -21.51 24.37 -3.43
CA CYS A 423 -20.35 23.96 -4.24
C CYS A 423 -19.14 24.83 -3.91
N ASN A 424 -19.30 26.16 -3.92
CA ASN A 424 -18.26 27.14 -3.58
C ASN A 424 -17.68 26.89 -2.18
N LEU A 425 -18.53 26.73 -1.15
CA LEU A 425 -18.09 26.48 0.23
C LEU A 425 -17.23 25.21 0.41
N ASN A 426 -17.36 24.23 -0.50
CA ASN A 426 -16.57 23.00 -0.51
C ASN A 426 -15.40 23.03 -1.51
N TYR A 427 -15.30 24.07 -2.34
CA TYR A 427 -14.27 24.27 -3.37
C TYR A 427 -13.05 25.02 -2.79
N LYS A 428 -12.41 24.39 -1.81
CA LYS A 428 -11.34 24.99 -1.01
C LYS A 428 -9.96 24.72 -1.61
N ASP A 429 -9.07 25.71 -1.50
CA ASP A 429 -7.69 25.59 -1.97
C ASP A 429 -6.91 24.54 -1.18
N ALA A 430 -6.16 23.70 -1.90
CA ALA A 430 -5.36 22.65 -1.30
C ALA A 430 -4.11 23.24 -0.63
N HIS A 431 -4.05 23.17 0.70
CA HIS A 431 -2.87 23.53 1.50
C HIS A 431 -1.79 22.42 1.48
N ILE A 432 -1.75 21.65 0.38
CA ILE A 432 -0.81 20.56 0.16
C ILE A 432 0.16 21.03 -0.91
N ILE A 433 1.45 21.06 -0.60
CA ILE A 433 2.52 21.32 -1.56
C ILE A 433 3.10 19.96 -1.96
N PRO A 434 2.92 19.51 -3.21
CA PRO A 434 3.52 18.29 -3.69
C PRO A 434 5.02 18.46 -3.85
N VAL A 435 5.78 17.42 -3.49
CA VAL A 435 7.22 17.31 -3.72
C VAL A 435 7.44 16.11 -4.63
N VAL A 436 7.73 16.38 -5.89
CA VAL A 436 7.82 15.40 -6.97
C VAL A 436 9.27 15.04 -7.21
N PHE A 437 9.59 13.76 -7.00
CA PHE A 437 10.84 13.13 -7.41
C PHE A 437 10.54 12.12 -8.53
N HIS A 438 11.57 11.60 -9.19
CA HIS A 438 11.43 10.54 -10.19
C HIS A 438 12.00 9.22 -9.65
N ASN A 439 11.17 8.19 -9.48
CA ASN A 439 11.51 6.94 -8.79
C ASN A 439 11.78 7.09 -7.27
N LEU A 440 11.11 8.06 -6.63
CA LEU A 440 11.11 8.31 -5.17
C LEU A 440 10.99 7.03 -4.34
N SER A 441 10.07 6.13 -4.74
CA SER A 441 9.76 4.89 -4.02
C SER A 441 10.91 3.87 -4.07
N GLY A 442 11.85 4.05 -5.00
CA GLY A 442 12.98 3.18 -5.26
C GLY A 442 14.29 3.67 -4.68
N TYR A 443 14.45 4.98 -4.45
CA TYR A 443 15.74 5.58 -4.10
C TYR A 443 15.64 6.70 -3.04
N ASP A 444 15.21 7.90 -3.40
CA ASP A 444 15.42 9.14 -2.62
C ASP A 444 14.73 9.12 -1.25
N SER A 445 13.58 8.44 -1.18
CA SER A 445 12.79 8.34 0.04
C SER A 445 13.57 7.77 1.22
N HIS A 446 14.57 6.91 0.96
CA HIS A 446 15.40 6.30 2.00
C HIS A 446 16.29 7.31 2.73
N PHE A 447 16.78 8.35 2.05
CA PHE A 447 17.60 9.40 2.64
C PHE A 447 16.74 10.47 3.33
N ILE A 448 15.68 10.91 2.65
CA ILE A 448 14.89 12.09 3.03
C ILE A 448 13.98 11.82 4.25
N ILE A 449 13.35 10.64 4.32
CA ILE A 449 12.27 10.38 5.29
C ILE A 449 12.74 10.43 6.75
N ARG A 450 14.00 10.06 7.01
CA ARG A 450 14.62 10.08 8.34
C ARG A 450 14.80 11.52 8.82
N GLU A 451 15.41 12.38 8.02
CA GLU A 451 15.70 13.76 8.41
C GLU A 451 14.42 14.60 8.49
N LEU A 452 13.40 14.33 7.67
CA LEU A 452 12.05 14.92 7.81
C LEU A 452 11.34 14.55 9.11
N ALA A 453 11.60 13.34 9.63
CA ALA A 453 11.01 12.87 10.88
C ALA A 453 11.69 13.49 12.11
N LEU A 454 12.98 13.84 11.99
CA LEU A 454 13.81 14.32 13.09
C LEU A 454 13.86 15.85 13.21
N ASN A 455 13.96 16.57 12.08
CA ASN A 455 14.31 18.00 12.10
C ASN A 455 13.12 18.96 11.97
N ILE A 456 12.03 18.59 11.28
CA ILE A 456 10.80 19.41 11.23
C ILE A 456 9.82 18.89 12.29
N PRO A 457 9.24 19.73 13.17
CA PRO A 457 8.14 19.31 14.06
C PRO A 457 6.84 19.02 13.30
N GLY A 458 6.08 18.01 13.76
CA GLY A 458 4.78 17.62 13.18
C GLY A 458 4.70 16.20 12.61
N GLU A 459 3.47 15.74 12.37
CA GLU A 459 3.18 14.34 11.99
C GLU A 459 3.65 13.97 10.58
N ILE A 460 4.22 12.77 10.45
CA ILE A 460 4.42 12.07 9.17
C ILE A 460 3.35 10.99 9.02
N SER A 461 2.59 11.08 7.93
CA SER A 461 1.67 10.02 7.49
C SER A 461 2.32 9.22 6.35
N LEU A 462 2.20 7.89 6.38
CA LEU A 462 2.83 6.99 5.43
C LEU A 462 1.78 6.19 4.64
N LEU A 463 2.00 6.03 3.34
CA LEU A 463 1.28 5.08 2.49
C LEU A 463 2.24 3.95 2.06
N PRO A 464 2.51 2.95 2.93
CA PRO A 464 3.48 1.89 2.66
C PRO A 464 2.98 0.88 1.62
N LEU A 465 3.87 0.47 0.71
CA LEU A 465 3.66 -0.74 -0.10
C LEU A 465 4.20 -1.96 0.65
N ASN A 466 5.38 -1.82 1.26
CA ASN A 466 5.98 -2.80 2.17
C ASN A 466 6.78 -2.07 3.26
N LYS A 467 7.73 -2.74 3.94
CA LYS A 467 8.52 -2.14 5.02
C LYS A 467 9.64 -1.18 4.56
N GLU A 468 10.00 -1.25 3.28
CA GLU A 468 11.12 -0.52 2.69
C GLU A 468 10.60 0.53 1.70
N LYS A 469 9.63 0.15 0.85
CA LYS A 469 9.07 1.02 -0.19
C LYS A 469 7.74 1.64 0.22
N TYR A 470 7.68 2.97 0.18
CA TYR A 470 6.47 3.76 0.38
C TYR A 470 5.93 4.26 -0.97
N ILE A 471 4.62 4.24 -1.17
CA ILE A 471 3.97 4.83 -2.36
C ILE A 471 4.04 6.36 -2.27
N SER A 472 3.85 6.89 -1.06
CA SER A 472 3.94 8.30 -0.73
C SER A 472 4.10 8.43 0.79
N PHE A 473 4.67 9.56 1.23
CA PHE A 473 4.61 10.02 2.61
C PHE A 473 4.24 11.50 2.62
N THR A 474 3.53 11.93 3.66
CA THR A 474 3.08 13.32 3.82
C THR A 474 3.55 13.85 5.16
N LYS A 475 4.33 14.94 5.15
CA LYS A 475 4.75 15.68 6.34
C LYS A 475 3.79 16.84 6.58
N SER A 476 3.19 16.91 7.77
CA SER A 476 2.53 18.13 8.24
C SER A 476 3.56 18.98 9.01
N VAL A 477 3.59 20.29 8.76
CA VAL A 477 4.51 21.23 9.42
C VAL A 477 3.76 21.91 10.56
N GLU A 478 4.27 21.76 11.79
CA GLU A 478 3.65 22.36 12.99
C GLU A 478 3.52 23.89 12.88
N ASN A 479 2.50 24.47 13.52
CA ASN A 479 2.14 25.90 13.46
C ASN A 479 1.75 26.45 12.07
N THR A 480 1.67 25.61 11.03
CA THR A 480 1.15 25.99 9.70
C THR A 480 -0.02 25.09 9.29
N ASN A 481 -0.77 25.53 8.27
CA ASN A 481 -1.75 24.67 7.59
C ASN A 481 -1.12 23.79 6.48
N ILE A 482 0.20 23.90 6.24
CA ILE A 482 0.89 23.30 5.10
C ILE A 482 1.24 21.84 5.33
N LYS A 483 1.08 21.05 4.26
CA LYS A 483 1.51 19.65 4.20
C LYS A 483 2.34 19.39 2.96
N PHE A 484 3.56 18.87 3.12
CA PHE A 484 4.36 18.37 2.01
C PHE A 484 3.97 16.93 1.70
N ARG A 485 3.43 16.70 0.50
CA ARG A 485 3.12 15.35 0.01
C ARG A 485 4.18 14.93 -1.00
N PHE A 486 4.96 13.91 -0.67
CA PHE A 486 5.98 13.40 -1.58
C PHE A 486 5.35 12.46 -2.60
N ILE A 487 5.57 12.73 -3.88
CA ILE A 487 4.97 12.04 -5.03
C ILE A 487 6.08 11.47 -5.91
N ASP A 488 5.87 10.25 -6.38
CA ASP A 488 6.74 9.58 -7.34
C ASP A 488 6.20 9.77 -8.77
N SER A 489 6.87 10.57 -9.59
CA SER A 489 6.45 10.80 -10.97
C SER A 489 6.51 9.54 -11.84
N PHE A 490 7.35 8.55 -11.49
CA PHE A 490 7.43 7.27 -12.20
C PHE A 490 6.13 6.44 -12.07
N ARG A 491 5.33 6.70 -11.01
CA ARG A 491 3.98 6.11 -10.83
C ARG A 491 2.90 6.78 -11.68
N PHE A 492 3.25 7.79 -12.47
CA PHE A 492 2.43 8.39 -13.51
C PHE A 492 2.99 8.13 -14.91
N MET A 493 4.32 8.24 -15.06
CA MET A 493 5.04 8.11 -16.33
C MET A 493 6.21 7.14 -16.13
N SER A 494 5.97 5.85 -16.36
CA SER A 494 6.94 4.76 -16.12
C SER A 494 7.97 4.64 -17.26
N SER A 495 8.83 5.64 -17.40
CA SER A 495 9.99 5.69 -18.30
C SER A 495 11.01 6.70 -17.78
N SER A 496 12.28 6.59 -18.17
CA SER A 496 13.34 7.50 -17.73
C SER A 496 13.08 8.96 -18.13
N ILE A 497 13.61 9.90 -17.34
CA ILE A 497 13.61 11.35 -17.66
C ILE A 497 14.12 11.60 -19.07
N ASP A 498 15.21 10.93 -19.48
CA ASP A 498 15.76 11.07 -20.84
C ASP A 498 14.70 10.76 -21.92
N LYS A 499 14.11 9.55 -21.86
CA LYS A 499 13.08 9.11 -22.80
C LYS A 499 11.84 10.01 -22.78
N LEU A 500 11.39 10.45 -21.60
CA LEU A 500 10.27 11.37 -21.46
C LEU A 500 10.60 12.77 -22.02
N SER A 501 11.84 13.25 -21.85
CA SER A 501 12.31 14.52 -22.41
C SER A 501 12.41 14.49 -23.94
N SER A 502 12.70 13.32 -24.53
CA SER A 502 12.74 13.11 -25.97
C SER A 502 11.37 13.23 -26.64
N TYR A 503 10.28 13.01 -25.89
CA TYR A 503 8.90 13.18 -26.36
C TYR A 503 8.38 14.63 -26.28
N LEU A 504 9.19 15.56 -25.76
CA LEU A 504 8.84 16.98 -25.67
C LEU A 504 9.58 17.81 -26.72
N ASP A 505 8.80 18.51 -27.54
CA ASP A 505 9.31 19.55 -28.43
C ASP A 505 10.03 20.65 -27.62
N ASN A 506 11.04 21.28 -28.22
CA ASN A 506 11.85 22.31 -27.56
C ASN A 506 11.07 23.60 -27.20
N GLU A 507 9.85 23.75 -27.71
CA GLU A 507 8.90 24.81 -27.32
C GLU A 507 8.22 24.52 -25.98
N LYS A 508 8.06 23.23 -25.63
CA LYS A 508 7.42 22.77 -24.39
C LYS A 508 8.38 22.75 -23.19
N LYS A 509 9.69 22.86 -23.43
CA LYS A 509 10.76 22.92 -22.43
C LYS A 509 10.96 24.34 -21.87
N VAL A 510 9.87 24.95 -21.39
CA VAL A 510 9.80 26.37 -21.00
C VAL A 510 10.60 26.64 -19.74
N ILE A 511 10.50 25.77 -18.74
CA ILE A 511 11.20 25.92 -17.45
C ILE A 511 12.71 25.79 -17.67
N THR A 512 13.15 24.81 -18.46
CA THR A 512 14.56 24.65 -18.85
C THR A 512 15.06 25.91 -19.55
N ARG A 513 14.32 26.43 -20.54
CA ARG A 513 14.67 27.66 -21.27
C ARG A 513 14.80 28.89 -20.38
N LEU A 514 13.89 29.08 -19.42
CA LEU A 514 13.93 30.20 -18.46
C LEU A 514 15.11 30.14 -17.48
N ASN A 515 15.79 28.99 -17.38
CA ASN A 515 16.94 28.76 -16.49
C ASN A 515 18.28 28.64 -17.24
N CYS A 516 18.30 28.98 -18.55
CA CYS A 516 19.49 29.10 -19.39
C CYS A 516 19.74 30.57 -19.75
N ASN A 517 20.99 30.97 -19.96
CA ASN A 517 21.36 32.33 -20.34
C ASN A 517 21.08 32.63 -21.82
N ASP A 518 21.24 31.63 -22.69
CA ASP A 518 21.06 31.74 -24.14
C ASP A 518 20.55 30.44 -24.79
N ASN A 519 20.44 30.46 -26.12
CA ASN A 519 19.97 29.30 -26.90
C ASN A 519 21.01 28.18 -27.02
N ASP A 520 22.31 28.46 -26.92
CA ASP A 520 23.36 27.45 -27.05
C ASP A 520 23.47 26.62 -25.77
N GLU A 521 23.40 27.27 -24.59
CA GLU A 521 23.16 26.59 -23.31
C GLU A 521 21.88 25.76 -23.36
N PHE A 522 20.75 26.35 -23.76
CA PHE A 522 19.47 25.65 -23.81
C PHE A 522 19.53 24.41 -24.71
N ASN A 523 20.10 24.53 -25.91
CA ASN A 523 20.23 23.42 -26.87
C ASN A 523 21.11 22.26 -26.34
N LEU A 524 21.94 22.49 -25.32
CA LEU A 524 22.67 21.43 -24.63
C LEU A 524 21.82 20.76 -23.55
N LEU A 525 20.98 21.51 -22.83
CA LEU A 525 20.19 21.00 -21.70
C LEU A 525 18.80 20.44 -22.09
N VAL A 526 18.45 20.36 -23.38
CA VAL A 526 17.17 19.77 -23.84
C VAL A 526 17.07 18.25 -23.73
N ARG A 527 18.18 17.56 -23.42
CA ARG A 527 18.25 16.10 -23.19
C ARG A 527 18.97 15.82 -21.87
N LYS A 528 18.79 14.63 -21.32
CA LYS A 528 19.54 14.22 -20.12
C LYS A 528 21.03 14.08 -20.46
N GLY A 529 21.89 14.49 -19.53
CA GLY A 529 23.33 14.33 -19.66
C GLY A 529 23.80 12.89 -19.37
N ILE A 530 25.11 12.70 -19.30
CA ILE A 530 25.73 11.49 -18.73
C ILE A 530 26.48 11.87 -17.45
N PHE A 531 26.57 10.95 -16.49
CA PHE A 531 27.32 11.16 -15.25
C PHE A 531 28.10 9.89 -14.87
N PRO A 532 29.38 10.00 -14.47
CA PRO A 532 30.23 8.83 -14.21
C PRO A 532 30.01 8.32 -12.78
N TYR A 533 28.81 7.82 -12.51
CA TYR A 533 28.34 7.42 -11.17
C TYR A 533 29.33 6.55 -10.39
N GLU A 534 29.89 5.53 -11.04
CA GLU A 534 30.76 4.54 -10.39
C GLU A 534 32.19 5.04 -10.16
N TYR A 535 32.59 6.10 -10.86
CA TYR A 535 33.87 6.79 -10.69
C TYR A 535 33.84 7.81 -9.54
N VAL A 536 32.67 8.36 -9.22
CA VAL A 536 32.47 9.31 -8.13
C VAL A 536 32.25 8.53 -6.81
N ASP A 537 33.33 7.89 -6.36
CA ASP A 537 33.38 7.04 -5.16
C ASP A 537 33.75 7.79 -3.87
N SER A 538 34.19 9.04 -4.01
CA SER A 538 34.75 9.85 -2.92
C SER A 538 34.60 11.36 -3.18
N TRP A 539 34.66 12.15 -2.10
CA TRP A 539 34.51 13.61 -2.19
C TRP A 539 35.63 14.29 -2.98
N ASP A 540 36.83 13.72 -2.98
CA ASP A 540 37.98 14.29 -3.69
C ASP A 540 37.80 14.25 -5.22
N LYS A 541 37.05 13.26 -5.75
CA LYS A 541 36.69 13.18 -7.17
C LYS A 541 35.91 14.40 -7.65
N LEU A 542 35.08 15.00 -6.80
CA LEU A 542 34.32 16.20 -7.13
C LEU A 542 35.20 17.45 -7.31
N ASN A 543 36.47 17.40 -6.86
CA ASN A 543 37.45 18.48 -7.02
C ASN A 543 38.34 18.30 -8.28
N GLU A 544 38.22 17.19 -9.02
CA GLU A 544 39.00 16.97 -10.25
C GLU A 544 38.63 18.00 -11.32
N SER A 545 39.65 18.60 -11.95
CA SER A 545 39.51 19.76 -12.84
C SER A 545 39.38 19.40 -14.32
N SER A 546 38.95 18.18 -14.63
CA SER A 546 38.76 17.67 -15.98
C SER A 546 37.67 16.60 -15.99
N LEU A 547 36.96 16.46 -17.11
CA LEU A 547 36.04 15.35 -17.31
C LEU A 547 36.83 14.01 -17.27
N PRO A 548 36.34 12.96 -16.57
CA PRO A 548 36.97 11.65 -16.57
C PRO A 548 37.10 11.04 -17.98
N PRO A 549 38.01 10.07 -18.21
CA PRO A 549 38.09 9.35 -19.47
C PRO A 549 36.78 8.60 -19.75
N LYS A 550 36.47 8.36 -21.04
CA LYS A 550 35.22 7.73 -21.47
C LYS A 550 34.89 6.44 -20.72
N ASP A 551 35.89 5.58 -20.54
CA ASP A 551 35.77 4.26 -19.88
C ASP A 551 35.32 4.37 -18.40
N ALA A 552 35.47 5.53 -17.75
CA ALA A 552 35.00 5.78 -16.39
C ALA A 552 33.48 6.06 -16.30
N PHE A 553 32.77 6.06 -17.42
CA PHE A 553 31.31 6.20 -17.51
C PHE A 553 30.58 4.86 -17.77
N TYR A 554 31.29 3.74 -17.82
CA TYR A 554 30.69 2.41 -17.93
C TYR A 554 29.72 2.16 -16.75
N SER A 555 28.65 1.38 -16.99
CA SER A 555 27.63 1.07 -15.99
C SER A 555 27.51 -0.43 -15.74
N HIS A 556 27.89 -0.90 -14.55
CA HIS A 556 27.65 -2.27 -14.09
C HIS A 556 26.15 -2.61 -13.95
N LEU A 557 25.27 -1.60 -13.80
CA LEU A 557 23.82 -1.80 -13.67
C LEU A 557 23.17 -2.20 -15.00
N HIS A 558 23.73 -1.75 -16.11
CA HIS A 558 23.23 -2.01 -17.46
C HIS A 558 24.18 -2.86 -18.31
N ASP A 559 25.41 -3.11 -17.82
CA ASP A 559 26.49 -3.82 -18.52
C ASP A 559 26.81 -3.17 -19.89
N GLU A 560 26.90 -1.84 -19.89
CA GLU A 560 27.06 -1.03 -21.11
C GLU A 560 28.05 0.14 -20.96
N ASP A 561 28.75 0.42 -22.07
CA ASP A 561 29.56 1.62 -22.29
C ASP A 561 28.70 2.77 -22.84
N ILE A 562 29.11 4.01 -22.56
CA ILE A 562 28.51 5.19 -23.20
C ILE A 562 28.90 5.30 -24.69
N SER A 563 28.04 5.95 -25.48
CA SER A 563 28.34 6.27 -26.88
C SER A 563 29.40 7.37 -27.02
N ASP A 564 30.12 7.39 -28.15
CA ASP A 564 31.06 8.49 -28.46
C ASP A 564 30.33 9.84 -28.61
N GLU A 565 29.09 9.84 -29.09
CA GLU A 565 28.27 11.05 -29.19
C GLU A 565 27.92 11.61 -27.80
N SER A 566 27.56 10.75 -26.85
CA SER A 566 27.28 11.10 -25.46
C SER A 566 28.51 11.72 -24.79
N TYR A 567 29.70 11.14 -25.01
CA TYR A 567 30.95 11.67 -24.47
C TYR A 567 31.35 13.00 -25.13
N ALA A 568 31.26 13.11 -26.46
CA ALA A 568 31.53 14.36 -27.17
C ALA A 568 30.59 15.50 -26.72
N HIS A 569 29.32 15.17 -26.44
CA HIS A 569 28.35 16.11 -25.87
C HIS A 569 28.72 16.52 -24.44
N ALA A 570 29.16 15.60 -23.58
CA ALA A 570 29.63 15.92 -22.23
C ALA A 570 30.83 16.88 -22.23
N ASN A 571 31.79 16.68 -23.15
CA ASN A 571 32.89 17.62 -23.36
C ASN A 571 32.38 18.99 -23.83
N LYS A 572 31.45 19.04 -24.80
CA LYS A 572 30.84 20.31 -25.24
C LYS A 572 30.10 21.04 -24.11
N VAL A 573 29.42 20.31 -23.21
CA VAL A 573 28.78 20.87 -22.00
C VAL A 573 29.85 21.44 -21.06
N TRP A 574 30.93 20.70 -20.80
CA TRP A 574 32.05 21.15 -19.98
C TRP A 574 32.63 22.47 -20.47
N ASP A 575 32.92 22.57 -21.76
CA ASP A 575 33.50 23.76 -22.39
C ASP A 575 32.51 24.94 -22.41
N THR A 576 31.27 24.71 -22.86
CA THR A 576 30.27 25.78 -23.05
C THR A 576 29.90 26.46 -21.74
N PHE A 577 29.74 25.68 -20.66
CA PHE A 577 29.41 26.19 -19.32
C PHE A 577 30.66 26.60 -18.52
N ASN A 578 31.86 26.60 -19.13
CA ASN A 578 33.14 26.96 -18.51
C ASN A 578 33.41 26.21 -17.19
N ILE A 579 33.10 24.91 -17.17
CA ILE A 579 33.16 24.08 -15.96
C ILE A 579 34.61 23.89 -15.52
N GLN A 580 34.87 24.08 -14.22
CA GLN A 580 36.20 24.01 -13.63
C GLN A 580 36.44 22.74 -12.79
N THR A 581 35.37 22.05 -12.36
CA THR A 581 35.47 20.84 -11.53
C THR A 581 34.35 19.84 -11.83
N LEU A 582 34.60 18.55 -11.59
CA LEU A 582 33.59 17.49 -11.72
C LEU A 582 32.37 17.72 -10.80
N GLY A 583 32.57 18.38 -9.66
CA GLY A 583 31.47 18.85 -8.81
C GLY A 583 30.57 19.87 -9.51
N GLN A 584 31.13 20.87 -10.20
CA GLN A 584 30.32 21.83 -10.99
C GLN A 584 29.60 21.15 -12.17
N TYR A 585 30.20 20.12 -12.77
CA TYR A 585 29.54 19.28 -13.76
C TYR A 585 28.35 18.53 -13.15
N SER A 586 28.52 17.95 -11.95
CA SER A 586 27.43 17.32 -11.20
C SER A 586 26.30 18.29 -10.84
N ASP A 587 26.63 19.52 -10.42
CA ASP A 587 25.62 20.54 -10.12
C ASP A 587 24.78 20.88 -11.36
N LEU A 588 25.41 20.98 -12.55
CA LEU A 588 24.72 21.26 -13.81
C LEU A 588 23.89 20.06 -14.29
N TYR A 589 24.42 18.84 -14.13
CA TYR A 589 23.70 17.61 -14.44
C TYR A 589 22.42 17.50 -13.59
N LEU A 590 22.55 17.66 -12.27
CA LEU A 590 21.42 17.64 -11.33
C LEU A 590 20.42 18.78 -11.59
N LYS A 591 20.91 19.98 -11.94
CA LYS A 591 20.05 21.09 -12.39
C LYS A 591 19.24 20.69 -13.63
N THR A 592 19.88 20.08 -14.63
CA THR A 592 19.22 19.64 -15.87
C THR A 592 18.13 18.63 -15.58
N ASP A 593 18.39 17.61 -14.76
CA ASP A 593 17.40 16.58 -14.42
C ASP A 593 16.17 17.15 -13.70
N VAL A 594 16.36 18.05 -12.74
CA VAL A 594 15.26 18.75 -12.04
C VAL A 594 14.45 19.64 -12.99
N LEU A 595 15.10 20.37 -13.92
CA LEU A 595 14.41 21.23 -14.88
C LEU A 595 13.64 20.42 -15.93
N LEU A 596 14.23 19.35 -16.45
CA LEU A 596 13.57 18.43 -17.38
C LEU A 596 12.38 17.73 -16.69
N LEU A 597 12.54 17.24 -15.46
CA LEU A 597 11.43 16.68 -14.66
C LEU A 597 10.29 17.71 -14.48
N SER A 598 10.65 18.98 -14.22
CA SER A 598 9.68 20.07 -14.10
C SER A 598 8.89 20.29 -15.40
N ASP A 599 9.57 20.38 -16.55
CA ASP A 599 8.93 20.54 -17.85
C ASP A 599 8.07 19.32 -18.22
N ILE A 600 8.57 18.09 -18.00
CA ILE A 600 7.84 16.83 -18.22
C ILE A 600 6.55 16.81 -17.41
N PHE A 601 6.63 17.07 -16.11
CA PHE A 601 5.45 16.96 -15.25
C PHE A 601 4.48 18.13 -15.42
N GLU A 602 4.94 19.36 -15.69
CA GLU A 602 4.03 20.47 -16.02
C GLU A 602 3.30 20.24 -17.35
N ASN A 603 3.96 19.70 -18.38
CA ASN A 603 3.30 19.31 -19.63
C ASN A 603 2.26 18.21 -19.38
N PHE A 604 2.60 17.19 -18.57
CA PHE A 604 1.65 16.16 -18.15
C PHE A 604 0.44 16.72 -17.38
N ARG A 605 0.66 17.68 -16.47
CA ARG A 605 -0.43 18.42 -15.77
C ARG A 605 -1.33 19.13 -16.76
N LEU A 606 -0.78 19.86 -17.73
CA LEU A 606 -1.56 20.56 -18.76
C LEU A 606 -2.36 19.59 -19.63
N THR A 607 -1.79 18.45 -20.02
CA THR A 607 -2.49 17.40 -20.76
C THR A 607 -3.66 16.83 -19.95
N CYS A 608 -3.46 16.52 -18.66
CA CYS A 608 -4.52 16.01 -17.79
C CYS A 608 -5.62 17.05 -17.49
N LEU A 609 -5.26 18.32 -17.34
CA LEU A 609 -6.22 19.42 -17.20
C LEU A 609 -7.02 19.65 -18.49
N SER A 610 -6.41 19.48 -19.67
CA SER A 610 -7.11 19.56 -20.95
C SER A 610 -8.05 18.36 -21.18
N ALA A 611 -7.56 17.13 -20.98
CA ALA A 611 -8.30 15.91 -21.29
C ALA A 611 -9.35 15.54 -20.22
N TYR A 612 -9.02 15.72 -18.93
CA TYR A 612 -9.83 15.25 -17.80
C TYR A 612 -10.34 16.39 -16.92
N GLN A 613 -9.82 17.61 -17.10
CA GLN A 613 -10.05 18.76 -16.20
C GLN A 613 -9.71 18.39 -14.74
N LEU A 614 -8.63 17.63 -14.53
CA LEU A 614 -8.14 17.19 -13.22
C LEU A 614 -6.62 17.35 -13.17
N ASP A 615 -6.10 17.95 -12.10
CA ASP A 615 -4.65 18.10 -11.91
C ASP A 615 -4.06 16.82 -11.27
N PRO A 616 -3.11 16.13 -11.93
CA PRO A 616 -2.52 14.88 -11.42
C PRO A 616 -1.84 15.05 -10.05
N LEU A 617 -1.43 16.26 -9.67
CA LEU A 617 -0.79 16.53 -8.37
C LEU A 617 -1.69 16.33 -7.14
N HIS A 618 -3.02 16.26 -7.30
CA HIS A 618 -3.91 15.86 -6.21
C HIS A 618 -3.87 14.36 -5.90
N TYR A 619 -3.33 13.55 -6.82
CA TYR A 619 -3.32 12.09 -6.76
C TYR A 619 -1.94 11.54 -6.38
N TYR A 620 -1.88 10.24 -6.05
CA TYR A 620 -0.63 9.55 -5.76
C TYR A 620 -0.06 8.75 -6.95
N THR A 621 -0.91 8.38 -7.91
CA THR A 621 -0.57 7.47 -9.03
C THR A 621 -1.51 7.69 -10.22
N ALA A 622 -1.11 7.29 -11.43
CA ALA A 622 -1.96 7.33 -12.62
C ALA A 622 -3.27 6.52 -12.49
N PRO A 623 -3.31 5.29 -11.92
CA PRO A 623 -4.57 4.57 -11.71
C PRO A 623 -5.60 5.34 -10.88
N GLY A 624 -5.17 6.08 -9.85
CA GLY A 624 -6.08 6.91 -9.04
C GLY A 624 -6.67 8.08 -9.83
N LEU A 625 -5.85 8.75 -10.65
CA LEU A 625 -6.28 9.81 -11.56
C LEU A 625 -7.26 9.27 -12.63
N ALA A 626 -6.92 8.14 -13.26
CA ALA A 626 -7.73 7.54 -14.32
C ALA A 626 -9.10 7.08 -13.81
N PHE A 627 -9.17 6.57 -12.58
CA PHE A 627 -10.42 6.15 -11.95
C PHE A 627 -11.36 7.34 -11.67
N ASP A 628 -10.84 8.42 -11.10
CA ASP A 628 -11.62 9.65 -10.88
C ASP A 628 -12.00 10.35 -12.20
N ALA A 629 -11.11 10.35 -13.20
CA ALA A 629 -11.40 10.85 -14.54
C ALA A 629 -12.55 10.07 -15.19
N MET A 630 -12.56 8.74 -15.08
CA MET A 630 -13.65 7.88 -15.55
C MET A 630 -14.98 8.26 -14.87
N LEU A 631 -15.02 8.33 -13.53
CA LEU A 631 -16.23 8.70 -12.79
C LEU A 631 -16.74 10.09 -13.17
N LYS A 632 -15.82 11.03 -13.44
CA LYS A 632 -16.15 12.41 -13.79
C LYS A 632 -16.69 12.56 -15.21
N ILE A 633 -16.07 11.89 -16.18
CA ILE A 633 -16.42 11.99 -17.60
C ILE A 633 -17.73 11.26 -17.88
N THR A 634 -17.88 10.04 -17.37
CA THR A 634 -19.10 9.24 -17.54
C THR A 634 -20.26 9.74 -16.69
N GLN A 635 -19.96 10.41 -15.56
CA GLN A 635 -20.92 10.77 -14.51
C GLN A 635 -21.66 9.55 -13.94
N VAL A 636 -21.10 8.35 -14.14
CA VAL A 636 -21.70 7.09 -13.71
C VAL A 636 -21.79 7.01 -12.18
N LYS A 637 -22.86 6.38 -11.72
CA LYS A 637 -23.13 6.12 -10.31
C LYS A 637 -23.13 4.62 -10.08
N LEU A 638 -21.96 4.09 -9.74
CA LEU A 638 -21.77 2.65 -9.49
C LEU A 638 -22.36 2.30 -8.13
N GLU A 639 -23.17 1.25 -8.07
CA GLU A 639 -23.56 0.65 -6.80
C GLU A 639 -22.48 -0.33 -6.35
N LEU A 640 -22.17 -0.31 -5.06
CA LEU A 640 -21.22 -1.20 -4.41
C LEU A 640 -21.98 -2.27 -3.66
N LEU A 641 -21.47 -3.51 -3.69
CA LEU A 641 -22.07 -4.65 -3.00
C LEU A 641 -22.15 -4.39 -1.49
N THR A 642 -23.38 -4.37 -0.96
CA THR A 642 -23.68 -4.22 0.47
C THR A 642 -23.86 -5.58 1.17
N ASP A 643 -24.04 -6.67 0.40
CA ASP A 643 -24.10 -8.04 0.88
C ASP A 643 -22.72 -8.74 0.80
N ILE A 644 -22.37 -9.45 1.86
CA ILE A 644 -21.10 -10.19 1.96
C ILE A 644 -21.10 -11.46 1.13
N ASP A 645 -22.24 -12.11 0.94
CA ASP A 645 -22.31 -13.34 0.15
C ASP A 645 -22.22 -13.02 -1.34
N MET A 646 -22.79 -11.89 -1.80
CA MET A 646 -22.52 -11.37 -3.15
C MET A 646 -21.05 -10.99 -3.35
N ALA A 647 -20.44 -10.30 -2.39
CA ALA A 647 -19.03 -9.94 -2.47
C ALA A 647 -18.12 -11.18 -2.56
N LEU A 648 -18.37 -12.20 -1.72
CA LEU A 648 -17.64 -13.47 -1.75
C LEU A 648 -17.90 -14.27 -3.04
N PHE A 649 -19.11 -14.24 -3.58
CA PHE A 649 -19.46 -14.85 -4.85
C PHE A 649 -18.65 -14.24 -6.01
N ILE A 650 -18.58 -12.91 -6.10
CA ILE A 650 -17.76 -12.22 -7.10
C ILE A 650 -16.26 -12.47 -6.88
N GLU A 651 -15.76 -12.40 -5.63
CA GLU A 651 -14.35 -12.70 -5.33
C GLU A 651 -13.95 -14.15 -5.70
N ARG A 652 -14.86 -15.13 -5.55
CA ARG A 652 -14.68 -16.50 -6.05
C ARG A 652 -14.65 -16.58 -7.58
N GLY A 653 -15.34 -15.68 -8.27
CA GLY A 653 -15.43 -15.61 -9.74
C GLY A 653 -14.23 -14.95 -10.44
N ILE A 654 -13.52 -14.04 -9.78
CA ILE A 654 -12.39 -13.30 -10.39
C ILE A 654 -11.32 -14.26 -10.94
N ARG A 655 -10.92 -14.04 -12.19
CA ARG A 655 -9.80 -14.74 -12.87
C ARG A 655 -8.80 -13.71 -13.40
N GLY A 656 -7.53 -14.10 -13.47
CA GLY A 656 -6.51 -13.32 -14.19
C GLY A 656 -6.51 -13.63 -15.69
N GLY A 657 -5.60 -12.98 -16.43
CA GLY A 657 -5.33 -13.32 -17.83
C GLY A 657 -4.86 -14.77 -17.98
N VAL A 658 -5.35 -15.43 -19.03
CA VAL A 658 -4.91 -16.76 -19.44
C VAL A 658 -3.50 -16.69 -20.03
N ALA A 659 -2.59 -17.53 -19.54
CA ALA A 659 -1.24 -17.69 -20.08
C ALA A 659 -0.94 -19.18 -20.29
N GLN A 660 -1.03 -19.63 -21.55
CA GLN A 660 -0.82 -21.02 -21.97
C GLN A 660 0.27 -21.10 -23.05
N CYS A 661 0.97 -22.22 -23.07
CA CYS A 661 1.87 -22.62 -24.15
C CYS A 661 1.39 -23.98 -24.67
N SER A 662 0.50 -23.97 -25.68
CA SER A 662 -0.15 -25.17 -26.21
C SER A 662 0.84 -26.05 -26.98
N ASN A 663 1.73 -25.43 -27.76
CA ASN A 663 2.88 -26.09 -28.38
C ASN A 663 4.19 -25.67 -27.68
N ARG A 664 4.90 -26.65 -27.07
CA ARG A 664 6.13 -26.41 -26.27
C ARG A 664 7.30 -25.82 -27.05
N TYR A 665 7.32 -26.00 -28.37
CA TYR A 665 8.32 -25.45 -29.26
C TYR A 665 7.73 -25.29 -30.66
N ALA A 666 7.94 -24.12 -31.27
CA ALA A 666 7.62 -23.86 -32.66
C ALA A 666 8.77 -23.05 -33.27
N LYS A 667 9.19 -23.40 -34.49
CA LYS A 667 10.24 -22.72 -35.24
C LYS A 667 9.70 -22.35 -36.62
N ALA A 668 9.88 -21.10 -37.02
CA ALA A 668 9.67 -20.69 -38.40
C ALA A 668 10.75 -21.33 -39.31
N ASN A 669 10.38 -21.59 -40.56
CA ASN A 669 11.28 -21.96 -41.64
C ASN A 669 10.79 -21.28 -42.91
N ASN A 670 11.30 -20.09 -43.24
CA ASN A 670 10.88 -19.39 -44.46
C ASN A 670 12.00 -18.54 -45.04
N LYS A 671 11.86 -18.23 -46.33
CA LYS A 671 12.84 -17.51 -47.15
C LYS A 671 13.22 -16.09 -46.70
N TYR A 672 12.57 -15.54 -45.67
CA TYR A 672 12.86 -14.21 -45.13
C TYR A 672 13.68 -14.26 -43.83
N MET A 673 14.09 -15.45 -43.38
CA MET A 673 14.92 -15.61 -42.18
C MET A 673 16.37 -15.19 -42.44
N TYR A 674 16.91 -14.34 -41.57
CA TYR A 674 18.30 -13.88 -41.61
C TYR A 674 19.31 -15.00 -41.25
N ASP A 675 20.58 -14.75 -41.56
CA ASP A 675 21.74 -15.59 -41.22
C ASP A 675 21.67 -17.05 -41.67
N ASN A 676 21.20 -17.29 -42.89
CA ASN A 676 21.10 -18.62 -43.52
C ASN A 676 20.29 -19.66 -42.72
N ASN A 677 19.40 -19.22 -41.82
CA ASN A 677 18.56 -20.10 -40.99
C ASN A 677 17.35 -20.71 -41.72
N TYR A 678 17.24 -20.52 -43.04
CA TYR A 678 16.21 -21.11 -43.90
C TYR A 678 16.71 -22.42 -44.51
N ASP A 679 15.97 -23.50 -44.27
CA ASP A 679 16.20 -24.80 -44.91
C ASP A 679 15.20 -24.99 -46.07
N PRO A 680 15.67 -24.97 -47.34
CA PRO A 680 14.82 -25.18 -48.51
C PRO A 680 14.37 -26.63 -48.70
N SER A 681 14.92 -27.59 -47.94
CA SER A 681 14.48 -28.99 -47.95
C SER A 681 13.37 -29.29 -46.94
N ALA A 682 13.22 -28.44 -45.92
CA ALA A 682 12.15 -28.53 -44.92
C ALA A 682 10.88 -27.75 -45.36
N GLN A 683 9.74 -28.13 -44.79
CA GLN A 683 8.46 -27.46 -45.06
C GLN A 683 8.52 -25.98 -44.66
N THR A 684 7.96 -25.10 -45.50
CA THR A 684 7.87 -23.67 -45.20
C THR A 684 6.89 -23.44 -44.04
N SER A 685 7.33 -22.75 -42.99
CA SER A 685 6.52 -22.35 -41.84
C SER A 685 6.77 -20.90 -41.43
N TYR A 686 5.72 -20.26 -40.90
CA TYR A 686 5.73 -18.89 -40.41
C TYR A 686 5.24 -18.87 -38.96
N LEU A 687 5.74 -17.93 -38.17
CA LEU A 687 5.16 -17.57 -36.88
C LEU A 687 4.46 -16.23 -37.05
N MET A 688 3.21 -16.15 -36.61
CA MET A 688 2.42 -14.92 -36.65
C MET A 688 2.19 -14.43 -35.22
N TYR A 689 2.44 -13.14 -35.01
CA TYR A 689 2.12 -12.46 -33.76
C TYR A 689 0.82 -11.68 -33.94
N TYR A 690 -0.14 -11.93 -33.06
CA TYR A 690 -1.39 -11.20 -32.97
C TYR A 690 -1.48 -10.56 -31.59
N ASP A 691 -1.85 -9.29 -31.55
CA ASP A 691 -2.06 -8.53 -30.32
C ASP A 691 -3.39 -7.79 -30.42
N VAL A 692 -4.15 -7.75 -29.32
CA VAL A 692 -5.45 -7.07 -29.28
C VAL A 692 -5.24 -5.67 -28.72
N ASN A 693 -5.21 -4.70 -29.64
CA ASN A 693 -5.11 -3.28 -29.33
C ASN A 693 -6.07 -2.87 -28.21
N ASN A 694 -5.52 -2.62 -27.00
CA ASN A 694 -6.26 -2.24 -25.81
C ASN A 694 -7.41 -3.22 -25.43
N LEU A 695 -7.11 -4.52 -25.35
CA LEU A 695 -8.05 -5.59 -24.98
C LEU A 695 -9.04 -5.21 -23.85
N TYR A 696 -8.51 -4.80 -22.69
CA TYR A 696 -9.36 -4.43 -21.55
C TYR A 696 -10.17 -3.17 -21.82
N GLY A 697 -9.62 -2.15 -22.48
CA GLY A 697 -10.38 -0.95 -22.83
C GLY A 697 -11.49 -1.21 -23.86
N LYS A 698 -11.32 -2.18 -24.77
CA LYS A 698 -12.38 -2.63 -25.67
C LYS A 698 -13.50 -3.35 -24.89
N THR A 699 -13.12 -4.25 -23.98
CA THR A 699 -14.08 -4.98 -23.11
C THR A 699 -14.82 -4.02 -22.16
N MET A 700 -14.14 -2.98 -21.66
CA MET A 700 -14.76 -1.92 -20.85
C MET A 700 -15.70 -0.99 -21.64
N GLY A 701 -15.75 -1.10 -22.97
CA GLY A 701 -16.73 -0.43 -23.83
C GLY A 701 -17.95 -1.29 -24.17
N GLU A 702 -18.08 -2.48 -23.59
CA GLU A 702 -19.22 -3.38 -23.73
C GLU A 702 -20.18 -3.23 -22.53
N PHE A 703 -21.34 -3.89 -22.58
CA PHE A 703 -22.33 -3.82 -21.50
C PHE A 703 -21.79 -4.53 -20.26
N LEU A 704 -21.68 -3.80 -19.15
CA LEU A 704 -21.07 -4.29 -17.90
C LEU A 704 -21.97 -3.98 -16.69
N PRO A 705 -22.01 -4.86 -15.68
CA PRO A 705 -22.87 -4.67 -14.51
C PRO A 705 -22.36 -3.53 -13.62
N TYR A 706 -23.25 -2.59 -13.29
CA TYR A 706 -22.91 -1.39 -12.51
C TYR A 706 -23.85 -1.12 -11.32
N GLY A 707 -24.98 -1.82 -11.20
CA GLY A 707 -25.94 -1.63 -10.11
C GLY A 707 -27.09 -2.63 -10.10
N GLU A 708 -28.02 -2.43 -9.16
CA GLU A 708 -29.24 -3.24 -8.95
C GLU A 708 -28.96 -4.73 -8.64
N PHE A 709 -27.80 -4.99 -8.03
CA PHE A 709 -27.33 -6.32 -7.66
C PHE A 709 -28.32 -7.04 -6.72
N SER A 710 -28.81 -8.20 -7.17
CA SER A 710 -29.72 -9.06 -6.43
C SER A 710 -29.43 -10.53 -6.70
N PHE A 711 -29.76 -11.41 -5.75
CA PHE A 711 -29.80 -12.85 -6.00
C PHE A 711 -31.16 -13.21 -6.64
N VAL A 712 -31.15 -14.15 -7.58
CA VAL A 712 -32.35 -14.68 -8.22
C VAL A 712 -32.80 -15.92 -7.46
N ASP A 713 -33.98 -15.88 -6.83
CA ASP A 713 -34.50 -17.00 -6.02
C ASP A 713 -34.87 -18.23 -6.87
N GLU A 714 -35.41 -18.03 -8.07
CA GLU A 714 -35.83 -19.08 -9.00
C GLU A 714 -35.22 -18.84 -10.41
N PRO A 715 -33.96 -19.25 -10.66
CA PRO A 715 -33.31 -19.03 -11.94
C PRO A 715 -33.88 -19.93 -13.04
N ASN A 716 -34.25 -19.32 -14.17
CA ASN A 716 -34.67 -20.05 -15.37
C ASN A 716 -33.50 -20.15 -16.37
N ILE A 717 -32.99 -21.36 -16.59
CA ILE A 717 -31.84 -21.63 -17.46
C ILE A 717 -32.11 -21.22 -18.92
N GLU A 718 -33.31 -21.46 -19.44
CA GLU A 718 -33.69 -21.08 -20.81
C GLU A 718 -33.74 -19.56 -20.97
N CYS A 719 -34.16 -18.82 -19.94
CA CYS A 719 -34.09 -17.36 -19.94
C CYS A 719 -32.64 -16.86 -19.93
N ILE A 720 -31.78 -17.46 -19.08
CA ILE A 720 -30.35 -17.08 -18.97
C ILE A 720 -29.60 -17.35 -20.28
N LEU A 721 -29.79 -18.52 -20.89
CA LEU A 721 -29.11 -18.91 -22.14
C LEU A 721 -29.58 -18.12 -23.37
N ASN A 722 -30.78 -17.56 -23.35
CA ASN A 722 -31.32 -16.71 -24.42
C ASN A 722 -31.19 -15.21 -24.12
N ASN A 723 -30.53 -14.81 -23.04
CA ASN A 723 -30.33 -13.40 -22.69
C ASN A 723 -29.26 -12.77 -23.61
N PRO A 724 -29.57 -11.67 -24.33
CA PRO A 724 -28.58 -10.98 -25.16
C PRO A 724 -27.41 -10.39 -24.35
N ASP A 725 -26.23 -10.28 -24.96
CA ASP A 725 -25.05 -9.65 -24.36
C ASP A 725 -25.25 -8.14 -24.09
N ASP A 726 -26.19 -7.50 -24.79
CA ASP A 726 -26.58 -6.08 -24.64
C ASP A 726 -27.87 -5.88 -23.84
N SER A 727 -28.33 -6.91 -23.12
CA SER A 727 -29.49 -6.83 -22.22
C SER A 727 -29.25 -5.88 -21.04
N ASP A 728 -30.29 -5.12 -20.66
CA ASP A 728 -30.29 -4.27 -19.46
C ASP A 728 -30.03 -5.07 -18.16
N ILE A 729 -30.29 -6.38 -18.18
CA ILE A 729 -30.07 -7.30 -17.05
C ILE A 729 -29.11 -8.42 -17.48
N GLY A 730 -27.96 -8.47 -16.82
CA GLY A 730 -26.97 -9.54 -16.96
C GLY A 730 -27.04 -10.57 -15.82
N TYR A 731 -26.52 -11.77 -16.07
CA TYR A 731 -26.47 -12.86 -15.09
C TYR A 731 -25.02 -13.29 -14.81
N ILE A 732 -24.71 -13.56 -13.55
CA ILE A 732 -23.46 -14.22 -13.13
C ILE A 732 -23.85 -15.51 -12.42
N ILE A 733 -23.37 -16.64 -12.91
CA ILE A 733 -23.81 -17.98 -12.50
C ILE A 733 -22.68 -18.79 -11.84
N ASP A 734 -23.05 -19.63 -10.88
CA ASP A 734 -22.21 -20.67 -10.26
C ASP A 734 -22.92 -21.99 -10.58
N CYS A 735 -22.29 -22.84 -11.38
CA CYS A 735 -22.92 -24.01 -11.99
C CYS A 735 -21.89 -25.09 -12.35
N ASP A 736 -22.35 -26.35 -12.34
CA ASP A 736 -21.59 -27.47 -12.89
C ASP A 736 -21.59 -27.41 -14.43
N LEU A 737 -20.46 -27.70 -15.07
CA LEU A 737 -20.36 -27.76 -16.54
C LEU A 737 -19.78 -29.11 -16.95
N ASP A 738 -20.54 -29.89 -17.73
CA ASP A 738 -19.99 -31.04 -18.43
C ASP A 738 -19.14 -30.57 -19.63
N TYR A 739 -18.12 -31.35 -19.99
CA TYR A 739 -17.22 -31.05 -21.11
C TYR A 739 -17.20 -32.22 -22.11
N PRO A 740 -18.15 -32.27 -23.06
CA PRO A 740 -18.34 -33.39 -23.98
C PRO A 740 -17.07 -33.74 -24.78
N THR A 741 -16.78 -35.03 -24.88
CA THR A 741 -15.56 -35.58 -25.50
C THR A 741 -15.39 -35.20 -26.97
N GLU A 742 -16.49 -35.01 -27.70
CA GLU A 742 -16.52 -34.58 -29.09
C GLU A 742 -15.97 -33.15 -29.31
N LEU A 743 -15.94 -32.32 -28.26
CA LEU A 743 -15.33 -30.99 -28.28
C LEU A 743 -13.83 -31.02 -27.94
N HIS A 744 -13.25 -32.18 -27.62
CA HIS A 744 -11.88 -32.25 -27.10
C HIS A 744 -10.82 -31.93 -28.14
N GLU A 745 -11.04 -32.28 -29.40
CA GLU A 745 -10.14 -31.95 -30.49
C GLU A 745 -10.21 -30.45 -30.82
N SER A 746 -11.42 -29.90 -31.00
CA SER A 746 -11.64 -28.51 -31.43
C SER A 746 -11.22 -27.45 -30.42
N HIS A 747 -11.27 -27.74 -29.11
CA HIS A 747 -10.89 -26.79 -28.06
C HIS A 747 -9.55 -27.14 -27.38
N SER A 748 -8.78 -28.09 -27.93
CA SER A 748 -7.50 -28.55 -27.35
C SER A 748 -6.48 -27.42 -27.16
N ASP A 749 -6.42 -26.47 -28.10
CA ASP A 749 -5.50 -25.32 -28.03
C ASP A 749 -5.94 -24.24 -27.02
N LEU A 750 -7.24 -24.08 -26.77
CA LEU A 750 -7.82 -23.12 -25.84
C LEU A 750 -9.12 -23.66 -25.19
N PRO A 751 -9.00 -24.48 -24.13
CA PRO A 751 -10.15 -24.98 -23.37
C PRO A 751 -11.05 -23.86 -22.82
N LEU A 752 -12.32 -24.18 -22.55
CA LEU A 752 -13.27 -23.22 -21.98
C LEU A 752 -13.32 -23.35 -20.44
N ALA A 753 -13.86 -22.32 -19.78
CA ALA A 753 -14.02 -22.24 -18.31
C ALA A 753 -12.72 -22.59 -17.51
N PRO A 754 -11.72 -21.69 -17.47
CA PRO A 754 -10.48 -21.91 -16.74
C PRO A 754 -10.65 -21.82 -15.20
N GLU A 755 -9.96 -22.70 -14.48
CA GLU A 755 -10.16 -22.92 -13.05
C GLU A 755 -8.89 -22.71 -12.21
N HIS A 756 -9.06 -22.28 -10.96
CA HIS A 756 -7.95 -22.14 -10.02
C HIS A 756 -7.62 -23.45 -9.28
N MET A 757 -6.82 -24.30 -9.93
CA MET A 757 -6.41 -25.62 -9.44
C MET A 757 -4.92 -25.71 -9.13
N THR A 758 -4.52 -26.62 -8.24
CA THR A 758 -3.10 -27.00 -8.13
C THR A 758 -2.80 -27.99 -9.26
N PRO A 759 -1.74 -27.80 -10.08
CA PRO A 759 -1.46 -28.72 -11.19
C PRO A 759 -1.26 -30.15 -10.70
N PRO A 760 -1.83 -31.17 -11.37
CA PRO A 760 -1.58 -32.58 -11.03
C PRO A 760 -0.07 -32.86 -10.97
N SER A 761 0.36 -33.65 -9.97
CA SER A 761 1.78 -33.96 -9.67
C SER A 761 2.69 -32.79 -9.26
N SER A 762 2.18 -31.55 -9.13
CA SER A 762 2.96 -30.41 -8.64
C SER A 762 3.45 -30.61 -7.20
N LYS A 763 4.76 -30.47 -6.97
CA LYS A 763 5.34 -30.32 -5.61
C LYS A 763 4.98 -28.97 -4.95
N SER A 764 4.57 -27.98 -5.74
CA SER A 764 4.12 -26.68 -5.25
C SER A 764 2.65 -26.71 -4.88
N LYS A 765 2.30 -26.10 -3.74
CA LYS A 765 0.92 -25.90 -3.25
C LYS A 765 0.23 -24.66 -3.86
N LEU A 766 0.83 -24.02 -4.86
CA LEU A 766 0.25 -22.86 -5.53
C LEU A 766 -0.82 -23.28 -6.52
N LYS A 767 -2.05 -22.78 -6.33
CA LYS A 767 -3.08 -22.81 -7.36
C LYS A 767 -2.63 -21.96 -8.55
N LYS A 768 -2.84 -22.46 -9.77
CA LYS A 768 -2.67 -21.75 -11.04
C LYS A 768 -4.02 -21.67 -11.74
N LEU A 769 -4.17 -20.73 -12.67
CA LEU A 769 -5.29 -20.76 -13.62
C LEU A 769 -5.00 -21.85 -14.64
N LEU A 770 -5.79 -22.92 -14.66
CA LEU A 770 -5.62 -24.06 -15.56
C LEU A 770 -6.75 -24.11 -16.58
N LEU A 771 -6.37 -24.41 -17.81
CA LEU A 771 -7.25 -24.77 -18.90
C LEU A 771 -7.28 -26.29 -18.99
N THR A 772 -8.46 -26.87 -18.84
CA THR A 772 -8.66 -28.33 -18.73
C THR A 772 -9.93 -28.73 -19.46
N MET A 773 -9.89 -29.92 -20.08
CA MET A 773 -11.00 -30.55 -20.80
C MET A 773 -11.82 -31.49 -19.91
N TYR A 774 -11.72 -31.30 -18.59
CA TYR A 774 -12.49 -32.06 -17.61
C TYR A 774 -13.82 -31.33 -17.32
N PRO A 775 -14.87 -32.04 -16.87
CA PRO A 775 -16.03 -31.43 -16.25
C PRO A 775 -15.65 -30.50 -15.09
N LYS A 776 -16.46 -29.47 -14.86
CA LYS A 776 -16.28 -28.37 -13.91
C LYS A 776 -17.29 -28.51 -12.77
N THR A 777 -16.84 -28.39 -11.53
CA THR A 777 -17.60 -28.58 -10.27
C THR A 777 -17.02 -27.76 -9.12
#